data_AF-A0A4R7ZFS8-F1
#
_entry.id   AF-A0A4R7ZFS8-F1
#
_cell.length_a   1.000
_cell.length_b   1.000
_cell.length_c   1.000
_cell.angle_alpha   90.00
_cell.angle_beta   90.00
_cell.angle_gamma   90.00
#
_symmetry.space_group_name_H-M   'P 1'
#
loop_
_entity.id
_entity.type
_entity.pdbx_description
1 polymer ?
#
loop_
_entity_poly.entity_id
_entity_poly.type
_entity_poly.pdbx_seq_one_letter_code
_entity_poly.pdbx_strand_id
1 'polypeptide(L)'
;MNKIMKKVFAIMLTFVISFGAIQVNGHAAETGAGHNNLYTKLSINHDLVRPGGYFTIRYEASNGNWMTPQYLDTVKIVLPREAQFIRKATIDTTGDDKWEYDEKFHTIYYQPKYVAPRNVNYIEIEMYVGEDAVIGKQFTVHAVQPSDSNISDLTIVGPTVTTPVFDGDLTSDRSEYTLVGDQVTYNLVAKNVGNWDSNKTQVYIPTDENFDLDSNSIILKIDGHKVNMYNFKANEQGYYYDFEAVPRGETLTVTYSGKVKDSAFLKTLNAKVHVTALFNFDGNIDGSVGGNVGGNVGGNVGGNMDGSDARYMVKESIISDNNAKIVTKQFDVNYHNAGSTSGTMSTDKAIFGKSFSLATNQYKKTGYSFKGWATKPRSQDVTYTDGHQFNMFDLTADLDLYPVWKIDDYAITYSGNGATSGNMTNGVANFGQKVTLATNAYEKVGYTFKGWSTTTDGNVEYTDGQVFNTWNQEKGLDLFAVWEANEYTITYHDTNATTGKMDTDTVTFDSVFTLSENAYQRDGYEFEGWATQENGAVVYNDTYIFAPYNIADNLDLYPVWRANTYTVTYNGNGATSGTMLTDPAVYDQSVTLSPNAFTRTGYTFKGWSTSEDGDVVYADEYTFTKWDRQVNLMLFAVWSADTYTITYDGNGATSGTMEPGVLTYDQEKQLAANAFEKTGHTFIGWSLEPDGEVEYTDEELLDAWTEEAGLELYAIWEVCDYDITYHGNGATNGSMSKDVATYNQPITLTKNTHECKGYTFVGWATSEDGDVTYTDEHAFDAYDLTNHLQLHAVWKANTYNISYDGNGATTGNMDQDVVTFDKKATLTKNAFEKTGYTFKGWATAKDGKVVYSDEQVFSAWDQESGLELFAVWEVKQNPSIDVDKNTNNSSSNTTKTSPTNNVQSGDVTNAAAWLACLMISLGAIVILKKRKTAKQ
;
A
#
# COMPACT_ATOMS: atom_id res chain seq x y z
N MET A 1 -6.35 3.56 -24.87
CA MET A 1 -7.39 2.52 -24.88
C MET A 1 -8.61 3.05 -24.13
N ASN A 2 -9.56 3.72 -24.79
CA ASN A 2 -10.54 4.60 -24.13
C ASN A 2 -11.95 4.50 -24.75
N LYS A 3 -12.61 3.35 -24.51
CA LYS A 3 -14.03 3.05 -24.75
C LYS A 3 -14.46 2.02 -23.70
N ILE A 4 -15.76 1.94 -23.40
CA ILE A 4 -16.36 1.13 -22.33
C ILE A 4 -16.05 1.68 -20.91
N MET A 5 -16.45 2.94 -20.67
CA MET A 5 -16.75 3.44 -19.32
C MET A 5 -17.89 4.47 -19.38
N LYS A 6 -19.08 4.03 -19.83
CA LYS A 6 -20.35 4.81 -19.85
C LYS A 6 -21.54 3.93 -20.23
N LYS A 7 -22.14 3.27 -19.23
CA LYS A 7 -23.42 2.52 -19.16
C LYS A 7 -23.31 1.55 -17.96
N VAL A 8 -24.20 1.45 -16.99
CA VAL A 8 -25.45 2.19 -16.68
C VAL A 8 -25.48 2.46 -15.16
N PHE A 9 -26.10 3.56 -14.73
CA PHE A 9 -26.48 3.77 -13.33
C PHE A 9 -27.91 4.33 -13.28
N ALA A 10 -28.66 3.97 -12.22
CA ALA A 10 -30.05 4.34 -11.91
C ALA A 10 -31.17 3.92 -12.91
N ILE A 11 -32.14 3.13 -12.42
CA ILE A 11 -33.57 3.47 -12.24
C ILE A 11 -34.38 2.17 -11.98
N MET A 12 -34.84 1.97 -10.74
CA MET A 12 -36.23 1.62 -10.36
C MET A 12 -36.32 1.23 -8.88
N LEU A 13 -37.37 1.71 -8.20
CA LEU A 13 -37.80 1.28 -6.87
C LEU A 13 -39.34 1.22 -6.85
N THR A 14 -39.91 0.02 -6.71
CA THR A 14 -41.33 -0.14 -6.34
C THR A 14 -41.55 -1.46 -5.59
N PHE A 15 -42.47 -1.45 -4.62
CA PHE A 15 -42.83 -2.56 -3.73
C PHE A 15 -43.55 -3.74 -4.42
N VAL A 16 -43.35 -4.95 -3.87
CA VAL A 16 -44.41 -5.97 -3.68
C VAL A 16 -44.23 -6.56 -2.27
N ILE A 17 -45.33 -6.76 -1.53
CA ILE A 17 -45.35 -7.45 -0.23
C ILE A 17 -46.02 -8.82 -0.42
N SER A 18 -45.41 -9.88 0.08
CA SER A 18 -46.07 -11.18 0.30
C SER A 18 -45.32 -12.00 1.37
N PHE A 19 -46.06 -12.59 2.31
CA PHE A 19 -45.51 -13.37 3.42
C PHE A 19 -44.82 -14.66 2.97
N GLY A 20 -43.73 -15.03 3.65
CA GLY A 20 -43.09 -16.34 3.60
C GLY A 20 -42.10 -16.48 4.76
N ALA A 21 -42.19 -17.57 5.53
CA ALA A 21 -41.36 -17.76 6.72
C ALA A 21 -39.91 -18.12 6.35
N ILE A 22 -38.93 -17.52 7.03
CA ILE A 22 -37.50 -17.75 6.79
C ILE A 22 -36.89 -18.50 7.98
N GLN A 23 -36.39 -19.71 7.75
CA GLN A 23 -35.37 -20.31 8.62
C GLN A 23 -34.02 -19.67 8.28
N VAL A 24 -33.43 -18.93 9.21
CA VAL A 24 -32.08 -18.37 9.03
C VAL A 24 -31.04 -19.40 9.47
N ASN A 25 -30.76 -20.38 8.60
CA ASN A 25 -29.50 -21.11 8.64
C ASN A 25 -28.46 -20.32 7.83
N GLY A 26 -27.57 -19.61 8.51
CA GLY A 26 -26.51 -18.83 7.87
C GLY A 26 -25.43 -19.71 7.22
N HIS A 27 -25.64 -20.11 5.98
CA HIS A 27 -24.52 -20.47 5.09
C HIS A 27 -24.00 -19.21 4.40
N ALA A 28 -22.69 -18.97 4.46
CA ALA A 28 -22.04 -17.96 3.64
C ALA A 28 -22.10 -18.38 2.16
N ALA A 29 -22.18 -17.39 1.26
CA ALA A 29 -22.33 -17.65 -0.17
C ALA A 29 -21.00 -18.04 -0.82
N GLU A 30 -20.99 -19.15 -1.58
CA GLU A 30 -19.85 -19.54 -2.41
C GLU A 30 -19.75 -18.65 -3.67
N THR A 31 -18.74 -17.78 -3.74
CA THR A 31 -18.35 -17.07 -4.97
C THR A 31 -17.03 -17.62 -5.50
N GLY A 32 -17.11 -18.48 -6.52
CA GLY A 32 -15.95 -19.23 -7.02
C GLY A 32 -14.91 -18.40 -7.78
N ALA A 33 -13.82 -18.04 -7.10
CA ALA A 33 -12.50 -17.78 -7.70
C ALA A 33 -11.43 -18.31 -6.73
N GLY A 34 -10.49 -19.13 -7.22
CA GLY A 34 -9.68 -19.99 -6.34
C GLY A 34 -8.46 -19.31 -5.71
N HIS A 35 -8.53 -19.06 -4.40
CA HIS A 35 -7.37 -18.91 -3.50
C HIS A 35 -7.62 -19.70 -2.19
N ASN A 36 -6.55 -20.03 -1.46
CA ASN A 36 -6.61 -20.94 -0.31
C ASN A 36 -7.01 -20.22 0.98
N ASN A 37 -8.27 -20.36 1.41
CA ASN A 37 -8.75 -19.76 2.66
C ASN A 37 -8.59 -20.70 3.87
N LEU A 38 -8.29 -20.13 5.04
CA LEU A 38 -8.51 -20.81 6.33
C LEU A 38 -10.02 -20.93 6.60
N TYR A 39 -10.41 -21.98 7.32
CA TYR A 39 -11.76 -22.12 7.87
C TYR A 39 -11.74 -21.80 9.36
N THR A 40 -12.18 -20.59 9.69
CA THR A 40 -12.48 -20.15 11.07
C THR A 40 -13.96 -20.36 11.35
N LYS A 41 -14.29 -20.85 12.55
CA LYS A 41 -15.67 -21.01 13.01
C LYS A 41 -15.80 -20.52 14.44
N LEU A 42 -16.67 -19.53 14.63
CA LEU A 42 -17.03 -18.97 15.92
C LEU A 42 -18.42 -19.49 16.30
N SER A 43 -18.58 -19.95 17.54
CA SER A 43 -19.89 -20.40 18.06
C SER A 43 -20.05 -20.03 19.52
N ILE A 44 -21.21 -19.47 19.86
CA ILE A 44 -21.63 -19.17 21.24
C ILE A 44 -22.65 -20.23 21.63
N ASN A 45 -22.49 -20.86 22.80
CA ASN A 45 -23.48 -21.83 23.28
C ASN A 45 -24.71 -21.06 23.79
N HIS A 46 -25.90 -21.40 23.28
CA HIS A 46 -26.98 -20.39 23.14
C HIS A 46 -27.93 -20.28 24.34
N ASP A 47 -27.49 -20.74 25.52
CA ASP A 47 -28.24 -20.71 26.78
C ASP A 47 -28.27 -19.30 27.40
N LEU A 48 -29.07 -18.42 26.79
CA LEU A 48 -29.61 -17.17 27.36
C LEU A 48 -28.60 -16.34 28.18
N VAL A 49 -27.76 -15.57 27.49
CA VAL A 49 -26.96 -14.49 28.10
C VAL A 49 -27.91 -13.53 28.83
N ARG A 50 -27.82 -13.52 30.16
CA ARG A 50 -28.62 -12.70 31.08
C ARG A 50 -27.68 -11.98 32.06
N PRO A 51 -28.07 -10.83 32.65
CA PRO A 51 -27.37 -10.27 33.79
C PRO A 51 -27.28 -11.31 34.92
N GLY A 52 -26.09 -11.45 35.53
CA GLY A 52 -25.79 -12.52 36.49
C GLY A 52 -25.58 -13.92 35.89
N GLY A 53 -25.56 -14.05 34.56
CA GLY A 53 -25.39 -15.33 33.85
C GLY A 53 -23.97 -15.60 33.35
N TYR A 54 -23.68 -16.87 33.06
CA TYR A 54 -22.44 -17.33 32.42
C TYR A 54 -22.70 -17.70 30.96
N PHE A 55 -21.70 -17.52 30.09
CA PHE A 55 -21.74 -18.02 28.70
C PHE A 55 -20.35 -18.39 28.19
N THR A 56 -20.30 -19.22 27.15
CA THR A 56 -19.06 -19.72 26.54
C THR A 56 -18.93 -19.30 25.09
N ILE A 57 -17.80 -18.68 24.75
CA ILE A 57 -17.38 -18.45 23.36
C ILE A 57 -16.43 -19.58 22.97
N ARG A 58 -16.72 -20.28 21.87
CA ARG A 58 -15.78 -21.22 21.22
C ARG A 58 -15.26 -20.67 19.90
N TYR A 59 -13.94 -20.67 19.75
CA TYR A 59 -13.24 -20.46 18.48
C TYR A 59 -12.63 -21.78 18.00
N GLU A 60 -13.00 -22.24 16.80
CA GLU A 60 -12.45 -23.42 16.11
C GLU A 60 -11.63 -22.96 14.88
N ALA A 61 -10.37 -23.39 14.78
CA ALA A 61 -9.52 -23.14 13.62
C ALA A 61 -9.16 -24.46 12.91
N SER A 62 -9.35 -24.52 11.59
CA SER A 62 -8.98 -25.69 10.80
C SER A 62 -8.26 -25.33 9.50
N ASN A 63 -7.10 -25.96 9.29
CA ASN A 63 -6.26 -25.73 8.12
C ASN A 63 -6.68 -26.62 6.96
N GLY A 64 -6.93 -26.00 5.80
CA GLY A 64 -6.87 -26.70 4.52
C GLY A 64 -5.46 -27.26 4.28
N ASN A 65 -5.36 -28.31 3.45
CA ASN A 65 -4.09 -29.00 3.22
C ASN A 65 -3.00 -28.09 2.63
N TRP A 66 -1.77 -28.22 3.14
CA TRP A 66 -0.52 -27.63 2.65
C TRP A 66 -0.40 -26.10 2.72
N MET A 67 -0.07 -25.58 3.91
CA MET A 67 0.79 -24.38 4.04
C MET A 67 1.97 -24.68 4.96
N THR A 68 3.15 -24.16 4.62
CA THR A 68 4.37 -24.20 5.46
C THR A 68 4.29 -23.15 6.58
N PRO A 69 4.74 -23.46 7.80
CA PRO A 69 4.46 -22.62 8.96
C PRO A 69 5.43 -21.43 9.08
N GLN A 70 4.98 -20.25 8.68
CA GLN A 70 5.51 -18.97 9.15
C GLN A 70 4.32 -18.02 9.46
N TYR A 71 4.33 -17.42 10.65
CA TYR A 71 3.43 -16.36 11.13
C TYR A 71 1.91 -16.66 11.05
N LEU A 72 1.43 -17.43 12.04
CA LEU A 72 0.09 -17.19 12.62
C LEU A 72 0.27 -16.24 13.81
N ASP A 73 -0.05 -14.97 13.61
CA ASP A 73 0.11 -13.93 14.61
C ASP A 73 -1.07 -13.85 15.61
N THR A 74 -0.91 -12.97 16.60
CA THR A 74 -1.77 -12.84 17.78
C THR A 74 -3.26 -12.67 17.46
N VAL A 75 -4.08 -13.63 17.88
CA VAL A 75 -5.55 -13.47 17.90
C VAL A 75 -5.91 -12.48 19.02
N LYS A 76 -6.65 -11.42 18.67
CA LYS A 76 -7.17 -10.42 19.60
C LYS A 76 -8.69 -10.62 19.78
N ILE A 77 -9.15 -10.69 21.02
CA ILE A 77 -10.58 -10.78 21.34
C ILE A 77 -10.91 -9.64 22.30
N VAL A 78 -11.73 -8.69 21.86
CA VAL A 78 -12.20 -7.56 22.68
C VAL A 78 -13.51 -7.96 23.34
N LEU A 79 -13.61 -7.74 24.65
CA LEU A 79 -14.77 -8.05 25.49
C LEU A 79 -15.54 -6.76 25.82
N PRO A 80 -16.87 -6.81 26.05
CA PRO A 80 -17.62 -5.66 26.55
C PRO A 80 -17.21 -5.32 27.99
N ARG A 81 -17.33 -4.05 28.38
CA ARG A 81 -16.95 -3.56 29.73
C ARG A 81 -17.86 -4.09 30.84
N GLU A 82 -19.03 -4.61 30.47
CA GLU A 82 -20.04 -5.17 31.36
C GLU A 82 -19.85 -6.68 31.65
N ALA A 83 -18.85 -7.32 31.05
CA ALA A 83 -18.56 -8.75 31.24
C ALA A 83 -17.18 -8.98 31.87
N GLN A 84 -17.11 -9.90 32.83
CA GLN A 84 -15.88 -10.31 33.49
C GLN A 84 -15.39 -11.64 32.92
N PHE A 85 -14.10 -11.71 32.62
CA PHE A 85 -13.41 -12.96 32.28
C PHE A 85 -13.26 -13.81 33.55
N ILE A 86 -13.71 -15.07 33.51
CA ILE A 86 -13.70 -15.95 34.68
C ILE A 86 -12.59 -16.99 34.61
N ARG A 87 -12.53 -17.78 33.53
CA ARG A 87 -11.45 -18.78 33.31
C ARG A 87 -11.37 -19.25 31.86
N LYS A 88 -10.21 -19.83 31.52
CA LYS A 88 -10.00 -20.62 30.30
C LYS A 88 -10.49 -22.05 30.53
N ALA A 89 -11.36 -22.56 29.67
CA ALA A 89 -11.60 -24.00 29.52
C ALA A 89 -10.73 -24.49 28.35
N THR A 90 -9.86 -25.48 28.59
CA THR A 90 -8.99 -26.03 27.53
C THR A 90 -9.26 -27.51 27.37
N ILE A 91 -9.55 -27.94 26.14
CA ILE A 91 -9.55 -29.34 25.74
C ILE A 91 -8.71 -29.44 24.46
N ASP A 92 -7.64 -30.23 24.54
CA ASP A 92 -6.68 -30.54 23.47
C ASP A 92 -5.84 -29.36 22.90
N THR A 93 -4.91 -28.83 23.70
CA THR A 93 -3.72 -28.10 23.21
C THR A 93 -2.46 -28.80 23.68
N THR A 94 -1.67 -29.36 22.75
CA THR A 94 -0.42 -30.11 23.05
C THR A 94 0.84 -29.24 22.93
N GLY A 95 0.85 -28.08 23.59
CA GLY A 95 2.00 -27.16 23.62
C GLY A 95 1.87 -26.00 24.62
N ASP A 96 3.00 -25.34 24.91
CA ASP A 96 3.08 -24.14 25.74
C ASP A 96 2.66 -22.88 24.95
N ASP A 97 1.35 -22.71 24.75
CA ASP A 97 0.76 -21.49 24.16
C ASP A 97 0.92 -20.28 25.09
N LYS A 98 1.03 -19.08 24.49
CA LYS A 98 1.03 -17.82 25.24
C LYS A 98 -0.34 -17.14 25.15
N TRP A 99 -0.82 -16.64 26.28
CA TRP A 99 -2.02 -15.80 26.35
C TRP A 99 -1.87 -14.75 27.45
N GLU A 100 -2.53 -13.61 27.27
CA GLU A 100 -2.53 -12.48 28.18
C GLU A 100 -3.92 -11.82 28.17
N TYR A 101 -4.43 -11.43 29.33
CA TYR A 101 -5.68 -10.67 29.45
C TYR A 101 -5.37 -9.27 29.98
N ASP A 102 -5.70 -8.26 29.18
CA ASP A 102 -5.57 -6.86 29.55
C ASP A 102 -6.90 -6.36 30.16
N GLU A 103 -6.93 -6.26 31.49
CA GLU A 103 -8.08 -5.75 32.25
C GLU A 103 -8.43 -4.29 31.90
N LYS A 104 -7.44 -3.48 31.51
CA LYS A 104 -7.64 -2.04 31.20
C LYS A 104 -8.37 -1.87 29.87
N PHE A 105 -8.03 -2.68 28.88
CA PHE A 105 -8.65 -2.66 27.54
C PHE A 105 -9.67 -3.79 27.31
N HIS A 106 -10.01 -4.56 28.35
CA HIS A 106 -10.94 -5.70 28.30
C HIS A 106 -10.63 -6.64 27.11
N THR A 107 -9.35 -6.95 26.90
CA THR A 107 -8.88 -7.61 25.68
C THR A 107 -8.05 -8.85 26.01
N ILE A 108 -8.38 -9.98 25.38
CA ILE A 108 -7.58 -11.20 25.40
C ILE A 108 -6.67 -11.21 24.17
N TYR A 109 -5.38 -11.47 24.39
CA TYR A 109 -4.39 -11.76 23.35
C TYR A 109 -3.98 -13.24 23.43
N TYR A 110 -3.98 -13.93 22.30
CA TYR A 110 -3.60 -15.35 22.21
C TYR A 110 -2.60 -15.59 21.06
N GLN A 111 -1.48 -16.25 21.36
CA GLN A 111 -0.45 -16.64 20.41
C GLN A 111 -0.31 -18.17 20.38
N PRO A 112 -0.82 -18.87 19.34
CA PRO A 112 -0.68 -20.31 19.20
C PRO A 112 0.77 -20.68 18.89
N LYS A 113 1.39 -21.50 19.74
CA LYS A 113 2.79 -21.88 19.60
C LYS A 113 2.92 -23.27 18.99
N TYR A 114 3.06 -23.28 17.66
CA TYR A 114 3.25 -24.46 16.78
C TYR A 114 1.94 -25.20 16.44
N VAL A 115 1.68 -25.40 15.14
CA VAL A 115 0.51 -26.16 14.66
C VAL A 115 0.93 -27.59 14.31
N ALA A 116 0.47 -28.56 15.11
CA ALA A 116 0.65 -29.98 14.80
C ALA A 116 -0.29 -30.42 13.66
N PRO A 117 0.20 -31.10 12.60
CA PRO A 117 -0.59 -31.33 11.40
C PRO A 117 -1.56 -32.52 11.53
N ARG A 118 -2.63 -32.39 12.36
CA ARG A 118 -3.92 -33.13 12.19
C ARG A 118 -5.08 -32.80 13.14
N ASN A 119 -4.88 -32.12 14.28
CA ASN A 119 -5.98 -31.87 15.22
C ASN A 119 -6.67 -30.52 14.98
N VAL A 120 -7.95 -30.42 15.34
CA VAL A 120 -8.70 -29.16 15.35
C VAL A 120 -8.43 -28.47 16.68
N ASN A 121 -7.60 -27.43 16.67
CA ASN A 121 -7.37 -26.62 17.86
C ASN A 121 -8.59 -25.74 18.11
N TYR A 122 -9.13 -25.76 19.33
CA TYR A 122 -10.19 -24.87 19.75
C TYR A 122 -9.95 -24.25 21.12
N ILE A 123 -10.52 -23.07 21.34
CA ILE A 123 -10.42 -22.29 22.57
C ILE A 123 -11.84 -22.08 23.10
N GLU A 124 -12.08 -22.43 24.36
CA GLU A 124 -13.33 -22.09 25.06
C GLU A 124 -13.05 -21.07 26.17
N ILE A 125 -13.76 -19.95 26.09
CA ILE A 125 -13.65 -18.80 26.99
C ILE A 125 -14.96 -18.70 27.76
N GLU A 126 -14.90 -18.89 29.08
CA GLU A 126 -16.06 -18.83 29.97
C GLU A 126 -16.13 -17.44 30.62
N MET A 127 -17.24 -16.75 30.39
CA MET A 127 -17.47 -15.35 30.75
C MET A 127 -18.68 -15.23 31.67
N TYR A 128 -18.66 -14.23 32.55
CA TYR A 128 -19.77 -13.85 33.41
C TYR A 128 -20.23 -12.43 33.06
N VAL A 129 -21.55 -12.22 33.03
CA VAL A 129 -22.15 -10.90 32.79
C VAL A 129 -22.58 -10.31 34.12
N GLY A 130 -22.13 -9.08 34.43
CA GLY A 130 -22.52 -8.39 35.66
C GLY A 130 -24.03 -8.18 35.78
N GLU A 131 -24.54 -8.09 37.01
CA GLU A 131 -25.98 -7.95 37.28
C GLU A 131 -26.56 -6.62 36.74
N ASP A 132 -25.72 -5.60 36.52
CA ASP A 132 -26.09 -4.28 35.99
C ASP A 132 -26.12 -4.18 34.44
N ALA A 133 -25.93 -5.28 33.70
CA ALA A 133 -25.72 -5.24 32.26
C ALA A 133 -26.99 -4.91 31.44
N VAL A 134 -26.92 -3.85 30.61
CA VAL A 134 -28.03 -3.41 29.75
C VAL A 134 -28.19 -4.32 28.53
N ILE A 135 -29.36 -4.96 28.42
CA ILE A 135 -29.71 -5.91 27.35
C ILE A 135 -29.89 -5.17 26.00
N GLY A 136 -29.24 -5.66 24.94
CA GLY A 136 -29.51 -5.24 23.55
C GLY A 136 -28.31 -4.74 22.72
N LYS A 137 -27.08 -4.74 23.26
CA LYS A 137 -25.87 -4.36 22.50
C LYS A 137 -25.42 -5.43 21.51
N GLN A 138 -24.69 -5.01 20.47
CA GLN A 138 -24.06 -5.89 19.47
C GLN A 138 -22.67 -6.37 19.92
N PHE A 139 -22.20 -7.47 19.32
CA PHE A 139 -20.86 -8.02 19.56
C PHE A 139 -20.05 -8.06 18.25
N THR A 140 -18.77 -7.68 18.33
CA THR A 140 -17.82 -7.73 17.20
C THR A 140 -16.54 -8.43 17.63
N VAL A 141 -16.09 -9.41 16.84
CA VAL A 141 -14.85 -10.16 17.10
C VAL A 141 -13.90 -9.93 15.92
N HIS A 142 -12.77 -9.25 16.19
CA HIS A 142 -11.80 -8.88 15.16
C HIS A 142 -10.61 -9.84 15.14
N ALA A 143 -10.66 -10.86 14.30
CA ALA A 143 -9.48 -11.66 13.97
C ALA A 143 -8.58 -10.86 13.01
N VAL A 144 -7.42 -10.39 13.49
CA VAL A 144 -6.48 -9.56 12.72
C VAL A 144 -5.27 -10.39 12.30
N GLN A 145 -4.96 -10.43 11.00
CA GLN A 145 -3.70 -10.94 10.48
C GLN A 145 -2.83 -9.75 10.04
N PRO A 146 -1.63 -9.51 10.61
CA PRO A 146 -0.89 -8.25 10.42
C PRO A 146 -0.35 -7.93 9.01
N SER A 147 -0.59 -8.79 8.01
CA SER A 147 0.07 -8.73 6.71
C SER A 147 -0.87 -8.59 5.50
N ASP A 148 -2.19 -8.46 5.69
CA ASP A 148 -3.15 -8.34 4.60
C ASP A 148 -4.25 -7.32 4.93
N SER A 149 -4.68 -6.53 3.95
CA SER A 149 -5.58 -5.38 4.14
C SER A 149 -7.07 -5.71 3.98
N ASN A 150 -7.42 -6.99 3.91
CA ASN A 150 -8.79 -7.48 3.76
C ASN A 150 -9.43 -7.78 5.12
N ILE A 151 -10.07 -6.78 5.72
CA ILE A 151 -10.81 -6.92 6.98
C ILE A 151 -12.11 -7.73 6.75
N SER A 152 -12.28 -8.82 7.49
CA SER A 152 -13.56 -9.56 7.56
C SER A 152 -14.23 -9.37 8.93
N ASP A 153 -14.92 -8.25 9.12
CA ASP A 153 -15.67 -8.01 10.35
C ASP A 153 -16.89 -8.93 10.45
N LEU A 154 -16.92 -9.77 11.48
CA LEU A 154 -18.04 -10.66 11.78
C LEU A 154 -18.90 -10.06 12.90
N THR A 155 -19.83 -9.17 12.53
CA THR A 155 -20.82 -8.60 13.46
C THR A 155 -21.87 -9.67 13.82
N ILE A 156 -22.01 -9.99 15.11
CA ILE A 156 -23.10 -10.85 15.60
C ILE A 156 -24.15 -9.97 16.28
N VAL A 157 -25.33 -9.91 15.66
CA VAL A 157 -26.50 -9.23 16.20
C VAL A 157 -27.22 -10.18 17.17
N GLY A 158 -27.33 -9.78 18.43
CA GLY A 158 -28.09 -10.52 19.44
C GLY A 158 -29.60 -10.59 19.10
N PRO A 159 -30.33 -11.60 19.59
CA PRO A 159 -31.72 -11.84 19.20
C PRO A 159 -32.65 -10.71 19.66
N THR A 160 -33.38 -10.11 18.72
CA THR A 160 -34.36 -9.04 18.97
C THR A 160 -35.58 -9.58 19.73
N VAL A 161 -35.78 -9.17 20.98
CA VAL A 161 -36.98 -9.52 21.75
C VAL A 161 -38.14 -8.60 21.34
N THR A 162 -38.97 -9.03 20.39
CA THR A 162 -40.10 -8.25 19.88
C THR A 162 -41.44 -8.64 20.51
N THR A 163 -41.65 -8.29 21.79
CA THR A 163 -42.99 -8.01 22.38
C THR A 163 -42.84 -7.31 23.73
N PRO A 164 -43.70 -6.32 24.07
CA PRO A 164 -43.77 -5.78 25.42
C PRO A 164 -44.59 -6.72 26.32
N VAL A 165 -44.00 -7.19 27.42
CA VAL A 165 -44.74 -7.78 28.55
C VAL A 165 -45.02 -6.67 29.55
N PHE A 166 -46.30 -6.34 29.76
CA PHE A 166 -46.72 -5.59 30.94
C PHE A 166 -46.70 -6.55 32.13
N ASP A 167 -45.63 -6.53 32.92
CA ASP A 167 -45.55 -7.35 34.13
C ASP A 167 -46.29 -6.66 35.29
N GLY A 168 -47.50 -7.14 35.55
CA GLY A 168 -48.39 -6.65 36.60
C GLY A 168 -48.22 -7.46 37.88
N ASP A 169 -47.03 -7.42 38.46
CA ASP A 169 -46.58 -8.37 39.49
C ASP A 169 -47.42 -8.25 40.79
N LEU A 170 -48.24 -9.26 41.07
CA LEU A 170 -49.13 -9.32 42.23
C LEU A 170 -48.39 -9.83 43.46
N THR A 171 -47.63 -8.94 44.11
CA THR A 171 -46.94 -9.25 45.39
C THR A 171 -47.93 -9.73 46.45
N SER A 172 -47.75 -10.95 46.96
CA SER A 172 -48.72 -11.59 47.87
C SER A 172 -48.77 -10.92 49.25
N ASP A 173 -49.96 -10.47 49.68
CA ASP A 173 -50.18 -9.85 51.00
C ASP A 173 -49.74 -10.72 52.20
N ARG A 174 -49.84 -12.05 52.07
CA ARG A 174 -49.28 -13.04 53.01
C ARG A 174 -49.14 -14.42 52.37
N SER A 175 -48.05 -15.11 52.70
CA SER A 175 -47.81 -16.52 52.42
C SER A 175 -47.36 -17.21 53.71
N GLU A 176 -48.15 -18.18 54.18
CA GLU A 176 -47.90 -18.91 55.44
C GLU A 176 -47.60 -20.39 55.14
N TYR A 177 -46.42 -20.86 55.57
CA TYR A 177 -45.95 -22.23 55.36
C TYR A 177 -45.84 -23.00 56.69
N THR A 178 -46.08 -24.31 56.64
CA THR A 178 -45.96 -25.22 57.78
C THR A 178 -44.97 -26.32 57.45
N LEU A 179 -43.96 -26.49 58.30
CA LEU A 179 -42.91 -27.51 58.16
C LEU A 179 -43.16 -28.68 59.13
N VAL A 180 -43.21 -29.91 58.63
CA VAL A 180 -43.32 -31.13 59.46
C VAL A 180 -42.35 -32.20 58.95
N GLY A 181 -41.12 -32.18 59.46
CA GLY A 181 -40.04 -33.04 58.97
C GLY A 181 -39.46 -32.49 57.66
N ASP A 182 -39.34 -33.35 56.65
CA ASP A 182 -38.91 -32.98 55.29
C ASP A 182 -40.07 -32.51 54.38
N GLN A 183 -41.31 -32.62 54.86
CA GLN A 183 -42.52 -32.17 54.18
C GLN A 183 -42.89 -30.73 54.55
N VAL A 184 -43.27 -29.96 53.53
CA VAL A 184 -43.62 -28.54 53.64
C VAL A 184 -44.97 -28.31 52.98
N THR A 185 -45.93 -27.71 53.70
CA THR A 185 -47.21 -27.26 53.14
C THR A 185 -47.22 -25.74 53.05
N TYR A 186 -47.46 -25.20 51.85
CA TYR A 186 -47.58 -23.77 51.58
C TYR A 186 -49.05 -23.37 51.44
N ASN A 187 -49.40 -22.18 51.93
CA ASN A 187 -50.68 -21.51 51.67
C ASN A 187 -50.41 -20.11 51.11
N LEU A 188 -50.71 -19.92 49.82
CA LEU A 188 -50.68 -18.61 49.16
C LEU A 188 -52.09 -18.01 49.17
N VAL A 189 -52.22 -16.74 49.54
CA VAL A 189 -53.51 -16.04 49.60
C VAL A 189 -53.44 -14.76 48.78
N ALA A 190 -54.24 -14.66 47.72
CA ALA A 190 -54.37 -13.49 46.87
C ALA A 190 -55.73 -12.80 47.10
N LYS A 191 -55.72 -11.45 47.14
CA LYS A 191 -56.90 -10.61 47.44
C LYS A 191 -57.03 -9.51 46.39
N ASN A 192 -58.23 -8.97 46.23
CA ASN A 192 -58.55 -7.90 45.27
C ASN A 192 -58.13 -8.19 43.81
N VAL A 193 -58.37 -9.42 43.33
CA VAL A 193 -58.22 -9.75 41.90
C VAL A 193 -59.23 -8.91 41.10
N GLY A 194 -58.73 -7.96 40.32
CA GLY A 194 -59.53 -6.85 39.79
C GLY A 194 -59.63 -6.79 38.27
N ASN A 195 -60.86 -6.74 37.74
CA ASN A 195 -61.17 -6.47 36.33
C ASN A 195 -60.50 -7.42 35.30
N TRP A 196 -60.52 -8.73 35.55
CA TRP A 196 -60.05 -9.74 34.59
C TRP A 196 -61.24 -10.34 33.83
N ASP A 197 -61.55 -9.78 32.66
CA ASP A 197 -62.65 -10.24 31.78
C ASP A 197 -62.18 -11.43 30.92
N SER A 198 -61.88 -12.55 31.58
CA SER A 198 -61.19 -13.72 31.02
C SER A 198 -61.83 -15.03 31.46
N ASN A 199 -62.18 -15.90 30.51
CA ASN A 199 -62.89 -17.17 30.77
C ASN A 199 -62.06 -18.26 31.50
N LYS A 200 -60.77 -18.02 31.76
CA LYS A 200 -59.87 -18.96 32.46
C LYS A 200 -58.82 -18.22 33.27
N THR A 201 -58.43 -18.81 34.39
CA THR A 201 -57.25 -18.41 35.18
C THR A 201 -56.28 -19.59 35.26
N GLN A 202 -54.98 -19.31 35.28
CA GLN A 202 -53.92 -20.32 35.39
C GLN A 202 -53.01 -20.03 36.58
N VAL A 203 -52.66 -21.09 37.31
CA VAL A 203 -51.65 -21.06 38.38
C VAL A 203 -50.42 -21.85 37.91
N TYR A 204 -49.24 -21.27 38.09
CA TYR A 204 -47.95 -21.90 37.83
C TYR A 204 -47.22 -22.19 39.15
N ILE A 205 -46.74 -23.42 39.32
CA ILE A 205 -45.88 -23.85 40.42
C ILE A 205 -44.57 -24.36 39.82
N PRO A 206 -43.41 -23.71 40.09
CA PRO A 206 -42.13 -24.11 39.54
C PRO A 206 -41.67 -25.45 40.11
N THR A 207 -40.97 -26.24 39.29
CA THR A 207 -40.16 -27.37 39.75
C THR A 207 -38.71 -26.92 39.85
N ASP A 208 -38.14 -27.02 41.05
CA ASP A 208 -36.74 -26.71 41.32
C ASP A 208 -36.04 -28.01 41.73
N GLU A 209 -34.76 -28.19 41.40
CA GLU A 209 -34.04 -29.43 41.74
C GLU A 209 -34.01 -29.68 43.26
N ASN A 210 -34.24 -28.64 44.07
CA ASN A 210 -34.29 -28.66 45.52
C ASN A 210 -35.69 -28.90 46.12
N PHE A 211 -36.76 -28.92 45.31
CA PHE A 211 -38.15 -29.07 45.76
C PHE A 211 -38.95 -30.09 44.92
N ASP A 212 -39.31 -31.21 45.55
CA ASP A 212 -40.04 -32.32 44.95
C ASP A 212 -41.54 -32.23 45.31
N LEU A 213 -42.37 -31.75 44.39
CA LEU A 213 -43.78 -31.44 44.62
C LEU A 213 -44.66 -32.71 44.59
N ASP A 214 -45.44 -32.96 45.66
CA ASP A 214 -46.51 -33.96 45.57
C ASP A 214 -47.71 -33.35 44.83
N SER A 215 -47.78 -33.64 43.53
CA SER A 215 -48.84 -33.17 42.63
C SER A 215 -50.25 -33.63 43.04
N ASN A 216 -50.40 -34.66 43.89
CA ASN A 216 -51.70 -35.07 44.44
C ASN A 216 -52.15 -34.21 45.63
N SER A 217 -51.26 -33.41 46.21
CA SER A 217 -51.52 -32.62 47.42
C SER A 217 -52.12 -31.23 47.15
N ILE A 218 -52.25 -30.84 45.88
CA ILE A 218 -52.70 -29.50 45.49
C ILE A 218 -54.20 -29.35 45.74
N ILE A 219 -54.57 -28.30 46.49
CA ILE A 219 -55.94 -27.96 46.83
C ILE A 219 -56.14 -26.46 46.58
N LEU A 220 -56.84 -26.15 45.48
CA LEU A 220 -57.32 -24.80 45.17
C LEU A 220 -58.65 -24.53 45.89
N LYS A 221 -58.78 -23.33 46.47
CA LYS A 221 -60.01 -22.82 47.08
C LYS A 221 -60.29 -21.38 46.68
N ILE A 222 -61.55 -21.06 46.44
CA ILE A 222 -62.05 -19.68 46.32
C ILE A 222 -63.00 -19.45 47.50
N ASP A 223 -62.75 -18.39 48.30
CA ASP A 223 -63.43 -18.08 49.58
C ASP A 223 -63.68 -19.32 50.48
N GLY A 224 -62.71 -20.22 50.50
CA GLY A 224 -62.70 -21.45 51.31
C GLY A 224 -63.30 -22.70 50.66
N HIS A 225 -64.04 -22.57 49.55
CA HIS A 225 -64.67 -23.69 48.84
C HIS A 225 -63.71 -24.32 47.82
N LYS A 226 -63.57 -25.66 47.82
CA LYS A 226 -62.67 -26.38 46.89
C LYS A 226 -63.23 -26.37 45.47
N VAL A 227 -62.39 -26.02 44.50
CA VAL A 227 -62.72 -25.95 43.07
C VAL A 227 -62.17 -27.18 42.31
N ASN A 228 -62.80 -27.54 41.20
CA ASN A 228 -62.32 -28.59 40.29
C ASN A 228 -61.24 -28.06 39.33
N MET A 229 -60.27 -28.90 38.99
CA MET A 229 -59.16 -28.57 38.08
C MET A 229 -59.37 -29.31 36.77
N TYR A 230 -59.31 -28.59 35.65
CA TYR A 230 -59.81 -29.10 34.36
C TYR A 230 -58.73 -29.37 33.31
N ASN A 231 -57.49 -28.96 33.56
CA ASN A 231 -56.36 -29.28 32.69
C ASN A 231 -55.05 -29.26 33.48
N PHE A 232 -54.10 -30.08 33.07
CA PHE A 232 -52.76 -30.19 33.65
C PHE A 232 -51.72 -30.23 32.54
N LYS A 233 -50.66 -29.43 32.69
CA LYS A 233 -49.44 -29.53 31.87
C LYS A 233 -48.21 -29.46 32.76
N ALA A 234 -47.22 -30.27 32.44
CA ALA A 234 -45.88 -30.21 33.01
C ALA A 234 -44.88 -29.91 31.89
N ASN A 235 -43.85 -29.14 32.20
CA ASN A 235 -42.63 -29.01 31.40
C ASN A 235 -41.41 -29.06 32.34
N GLU A 236 -40.21 -28.86 31.81
CA GLU A 236 -38.95 -28.91 32.58
C GLU A 236 -38.78 -27.75 33.58
N GLN A 237 -39.70 -26.77 33.59
CA GLN A 237 -39.66 -25.57 34.44
C GLN A 237 -40.72 -25.61 35.54
N GLY A 238 -41.88 -26.24 35.30
CA GLY A 238 -42.89 -26.47 36.34
C GLY A 238 -44.22 -27.03 35.87
N TYR A 239 -45.21 -26.89 36.76
CA TYR A 239 -46.57 -27.40 36.59
C TYR A 239 -47.57 -26.26 36.42
N TYR A 240 -48.48 -26.42 35.45
CA TYR A 240 -49.51 -25.47 35.09
C TYR A 240 -50.90 -26.10 35.23
N TYR A 241 -51.82 -25.37 35.87
CA TYR A 241 -53.19 -25.83 36.14
C TYR A 241 -54.24 -24.80 35.71
N ASP A 242 -55.19 -25.22 34.86
CA ASP A 242 -56.30 -24.40 34.37
C ASP A 242 -57.57 -24.57 35.24
N PHE A 243 -58.26 -23.46 35.56
CA PHE A 243 -59.55 -23.47 36.24
C PHE A 243 -60.52 -22.38 35.71
N GLU A 244 -61.80 -22.50 36.10
CA GLU A 244 -62.86 -21.54 35.79
C GLU A 244 -62.60 -20.16 36.43
N ALA A 245 -63.15 -19.09 35.84
CA ALA A 245 -62.84 -17.72 36.21
C ALA A 245 -63.25 -17.35 37.65
N VAL A 246 -62.38 -16.63 38.36
CA VAL A 246 -62.62 -16.16 39.74
C VAL A 246 -63.52 -14.91 39.74
N PRO A 247 -64.64 -14.88 40.47
CA PRO A 247 -65.49 -13.69 40.57
C PRO A 247 -64.80 -12.50 41.25
N ARG A 248 -65.21 -11.29 40.85
CA ARG A 248 -64.57 -10.03 41.29
C ARG A 248 -64.75 -9.78 42.79
N GLY A 249 -63.63 -9.85 43.52
CA GLY A 249 -63.55 -9.51 44.95
C GLY A 249 -63.41 -10.72 45.89
N GLU A 250 -63.49 -11.94 45.36
CA GLU A 250 -63.29 -13.18 46.14
C GLU A 250 -61.80 -13.46 46.40
N THR A 251 -61.50 -14.22 47.45
CA THR A 251 -60.13 -14.57 47.87
C THR A 251 -59.70 -15.90 47.27
N LEU A 252 -58.66 -15.89 46.43
CA LEU A 252 -58.05 -17.12 45.94
C LEU A 252 -57.02 -17.64 46.96
N THR A 253 -57.15 -18.91 47.36
CA THR A 253 -56.19 -19.60 48.21
C THR A 253 -55.65 -20.86 47.52
N VAL A 254 -54.33 -20.94 47.37
CA VAL A 254 -53.63 -22.10 46.81
C VAL A 254 -52.90 -22.82 47.95
N THR A 255 -53.31 -24.06 48.24
CA THR A 255 -52.57 -24.95 49.16
C THR A 255 -51.86 -26.04 48.37
N TYR A 256 -50.58 -26.29 48.63
CA TYR A 256 -49.81 -27.41 48.05
C TYR A 256 -48.74 -27.89 49.02
N SER A 257 -48.21 -29.11 48.81
CA SER A 257 -47.09 -29.63 49.60
C SER A 257 -46.07 -30.42 48.77
N GLY A 258 -44.85 -30.50 49.30
CA GLY A 258 -43.74 -31.23 48.68
C GLY A 258 -42.57 -31.39 49.64
N LYS A 259 -41.59 -32.20 49.23
CA LYS A 259 -40.36 -32.41 49.98
C LYS A 259 -39.29 -31.39 49.59
N VAL A 260 -38.69 -30.75 50.59
CA VAL A 260 -37.57 -29.82 50.40
C VAL A 260 -36.25 -30.52 50.75
N LYS A 261 -35.27 -30.45 49.85
CA LYS A 261 -33.94 -31.06 50.03
C LYS A 261 -32.98 -30.18 50.83
N ASP A 262 -33.12 -28.85 50.76
CA ASP A 262 -32.38 -27.88 51.57
C ASP A 262 -33.30 -26.84 52.21
N SER A 263 -33.25 -26.77 53.55
CA SER A 263 -33.92 -25.77 54.38
C SER A 263 -33.60 -24.30 54.05
N ALA A 264 -32.47 -23.99 53.41
CA ALA A 264 -32.14 -22.62 53.02
C ALA A 264 -33.07 -22.08 51.92
N PHE A 265 -33.52 -22.95 51.01
CA PHE A 265 -34.40 -22.64 49.88
C PHE A 265 -35.79 -22.11 50.32
N LEU A 266 -36.21 -22.44 51.54
CA LEU A 266 -37.50 -22.01 52.12
C LEU A 266 -37.70 -20.49 52.14
N LYS A 267 -36.62 -19.69 52.09
CA LYS A 267 -36.67 -18.22 52.14
C LYS A 267 -36.91 -17.55 50.78
N THR A 268 -36.67 -18.23 49.66
CA THR A 268 -36.76 -17.64 48.31
C THR A 268 -37.93 -18.17 47.48
N LEU A 269 -38.54 -19.30 47.86
CA LEU A 269 -39.63 -19.92 47.09
C LEU A 269 -40.91 -19.07 46.99
N ASN A 270 -41.20 -18.23 48.00
CA ASN A 270 -42.37 -17.33 47.99
C ASN A 270 -42.37 -16.30 46.84
N ALA A 271 -41.24 -16.07 46.16
CA ALA A 271 -41.08 -15.12 45.07
C ALA A 271 -41.11 -15.75 43.67
N LYS A 272 -41.45 -17.04 43.52
CA LYS A 272 -41.46 -17.77 42.23
C LYS A 272 -42.83 -18.34 41.83
N VAL A 273 -43.92 -18.02 42.54
CA VAL A 273 -45.27 -18.58 42.29
C VAL A 273 -46.19 -17.48 41.77
N HIS A 274 -46.60 -17.58 40.51
CA HIS A 274 -47.35 -16.53 39.80
C HIS A 274 -48.74 -17.05 39.36
N VAL A 275 -49.70 -16.13 39.25
CA VAL A 275 -51.08 -16.40 38.83
C VAL A 275 -51.42 -15.46 37.67
N THR A 276 -51.90 -16.00 36.56
CA THR A 276 -52.02 -15.25 35.29
C THR A 276 -53.38 -15.49 34.63
N ALA A 277 -53.97 -14.44 34.04
CA ALA A 277 -55.13 -14.53 33.15
C ALA A 277 -54.71 -14.73 31.69
N LEU A 278 -55.56 -15.41 30.92
CA LEU A 278 -55.40 -15.57 29.48
C LEU A 278 -56.57 -14.87 28.76
N PHE A 279 -56.25 -13.82 28.00
CA PHE A 279 -57.21 -13.09 27.18
C PHE A 279 -57.26 -13.65 25.75
N ASN A 280 -58.45 -13.98 25.26
CA ASN A 280 -58.68 -14.29 23.85
C ASN A 280 -59.07 -13.00 23.09
N PHE A 281 -58.28 -12.60 22.11
CA PHE A 281 -58.66 -11.53 21.16
C PHE A 281 -59.42 -12.10 19.96
N ASP A 282 -60.73 -12.36 20.13
CA ASP A 282 -61.66 -12.51 19.00
C ASP A 282 -62.18 -11.12 18.58
N GLY A 283 -61.43 -10.46 17.69
CA GLY A 283 -61.72 -9.09 17.27
C GLY A 283 -62.75 -8.99 16.15
N ASN A 284 -63.95 -8.51 16.45
CA ASN A 284 -64.75 -7.74 15.48
C ASN A 284 -65.77 -6.81 16.17
N ILE A 285 -65.77 -5.52 15.81
CA ILE A 285 -66.78 -4.54 16.24
C ILE A 285 -67.24 -3.78 15.00
N ASP A 286 -68.54 -3.86 14.69
CA ASP A 286 -69.24 -3.02 13.72
C ASP A 286 -70.72 -2.90 14.13
N GLY A 287 -71.46 -1.92 13.60
CA GLY A 287 -72.92 -2.06 13.48
C GLY A 287 -73.83 -1.52 14.59
N SER A 288 -73.68 -0.24 14.95
CA SER A 288 -74.79 0.74 14.99
C SER A 288 -76.18 0.38 15.60
N VAL A 289 -76.51 1.04 16.73
CA VAL A 289 -77.81 1.73 17.03
C VAL A 289 -79.13 0.91 17.16
N GLY A 290 -79.73 0.95 18.38
CA GLY A 290 -81.11 1.48 18.54
C GLY A 290 -82.21 0.63 19.23
N GLY A 291 -82.85 1.19 20.28
CA GLY A 291 -84.32 1.21 20.37
C GLY A 291 -85.08 0.42 21.48
N ASN A 292 -85.64 1.17 22.44
CA ASN A 292 -87.01 1.05 23.02
C ASN A 292 -87.52 -0.10 23.94
N VAL A 293 -87.86 0.30 25.18
CA VAL A 293 -89.20 0.25 25.84
C VAL A 293 -89.81 -1.07 26.39
N GLY A 294 -90.17 -1.04 27.69
CA GLY A 294 -91.27 -1.81 28.34
C GLY A 294 -90.83 -2.96 29.28
N GLY A 295 -91.52 -3.29 30.39
CA GLY A 295 -92.68 -2.67 31.06
C GLY A 295 -93.30 -3.57 32.17
N ASN A 296 -94.07 -3.01 33.11
CA ASN A 296 -94.77 -3.63 34.27
C ASN A 296 -93.87 -4.21 35.40
N VAL A 297 -94.16 -4.21 36.73
CA VAL A 297 -95.32 -3.94 37.65
C VAL A 297 -95.88 -5.20 38.35
N GLY A 298 -95.88 -5.22 39.70
CA GLY A 298 -96.87 -5.99 40.49
C GLY A 298 -96.45 -6.58 41.86
N GLY A 299 -96.98 -6.04 42.97
CA GLY A 299 -97.14 -6.71 44.28
C GLY A 299 -95.91 -6.89 45.19
N ASN A 300 -96.03 -7.19 46.48
CA ASN A 300 -97.22 -7.20 47.36
C ASN A 300 -96.80 -7.01 48.85
N VAL A 301 -97.75 -6.75 49.77
CA VAL A 301 -97.52 -6.51 51.21
C VAL A 301 -98.32 -7.50 52.08
N GLY A 302 -97.72 -8.04 53.15
CA GLY A 302 -98.46 -8.70 54.26
C GLY A 302 -97.70 -9.83 54.97
N GLY A 303 -97.92 -9.99 56.29
CA GLY A 303 -97.32 -11.04 57.14
C GLY A 303 -96.51 -10.47 58.33
N ASN A 304 -97.15 -9.84 59.32
CA ASN A 304 -97.87 -10.45 60.46
C ASN A 304 -96.95 -11.03 61.55
N MET A 305 -97.02 -10.49 62.77
CA MET A 305 -96.44 -11.06 63.99
C MET A 305 -97.47 -11.01 65.12
N ASP A 306 -97.66 -12.16 65.76
CA ASP A 306 -98.60 -12.47 66.85
C ASP A 306 -97.92 -13.59 67.67
N GLY A 307 -98.00 -13.67 69.01
CA GLY A 307 -98.58 -12.79 70.01
C GLY A 307 -98.14 -13.25 71.41
N SER A 308 -98.33 -12.43 72.45
CA SER A 308 -97.90 -12.74 73.82
C SER A 308 -99.05 -12.60 74.82
N ASP A 309 -99.41 -13.69 75.51
CA ASP A 309 -100.59 -13.75 76.38
C ASP A 309 -100.22 -14.14 77.82
N ALA A 310 -100.50 -13.25 78.80
CA ALA A 310 -101.03 -13.60 80.14
C ALA A 310 -101.20 -12.41 81.13
N ARG A 311 -102.43 -11.89 81.22
CA ARG A 311 -103.20 -11.57 82.47
C ARG A 311 -102.81 -10.43 83.46
N TYR A 312 -103.79 -9.51 83.68
CA TYR A 312 -104.35 -8.98 84.95
C TYR A 312 -103.43 -8.42 86.08
N MET A 313 -103.70 -7.29 86.79
CA MET A 313 -104.72 -6.21 86.72
C MET A 313 -104.32 -5.07 87.71
N VAL A 314 -104.77 -3.80 87.59
CA VAL A 314 -105.77 -3.10 88.46
C VAL A 314 -105.89 -1.60 88.07
N LYS A 315 -107.12 -1.15 87.72
CA LYS A 315 -107.90 0.09 88.05
C LYS A 315 -107.19 1.41 88.52
N GLU A 316 -107.68 2.65 88.34
CA GLU A 316 -108.84 3.35 87.69
C GLU A 316 -108.63 4.92 87.80
N SER A 317 -109.43 5.90 87.33
CA SER A 317 -110.68 6.01 86.52
C SER A 317 -110.90 7.42 85.91
N ILE A 318 -111.38 7.48 84.65
CA ILE A 318 -112.38 8.36 83.97
C ILE A 318 -112.83 9.72 84.60
N ILE A 319 -112.96 10.82 83.80
CA ILE A 319 -114.23 11.61 83.53
C ILE A 319 -114.08 12.96 82.72
N SER A 320 -114.99 13.14 81.73
CA SER A 320 -115.57 14.33 81.02
C SER A 320 -114.78 15.53 80.41
N ASP A 321 -114.98 15.71 79.10
CA ASP A 321 -115.33 16.92 78.30
C ASP A 321 -115.29 18.34 78.90
N ASN A 322 -114.53 19.26 78.28
CA ASN A 322 -115.04 20.37 77.42
C ASN A 322 -113.98 21.45 77.05
N ASN A 323 -113.96 21.87 75.77
CA ASN A 323 -113.50 23.17 75.24
C ASN A 323 -112.33 23.93 75.91
N ALA A 324 -111.16 23.29 76.06
CA ALA A 324 -109.90 24.00 76.31
C ALA A 324 -109.23 24.43 74.99
N LYS A 325 -109.35 25.71 74.61
CA LYS A 325 -108.64 26.27 73.44
C LYS A 325 -107.17 26.50 73.77
N ILE A 326 -106.33 25.48 73.55
CA ILE A 326 -104.88 25.56 73.80
C ILE A 326 -104.25 26.61 72.88
N VAL A 327 -103.92 27.77 73.45
CA VAL A 327 -103.06 28.77 72.79
C VAL A 327 -101.62 28.33 72.99
N THR A 328 -101.12 27.48 72.10
CA THR A 328 -99.69 27.12 72.07
C THR A 328 -98.87 28.37 71.79
N LYS A 329 -98.08 28.82 72.77
CA LYS A 329 -97.16 29.96 72.57
C LYS A 329 -96.17 29.58 71.47
N GLN A 330 -96.04 30.44 70.48
CA GLN A 330 -95.17 30.27 69.32
C GLN A 330 -94.12 31.38 69.37
N PHE A 331 -92.90 31.02 69.03
CA PHE A 331 -91.74 31.92 69.00
C PHE A 331 -91.15 31.95 67.59
N ASP A 332 -90.64 33.11 67.22
CA ASP A 332 -89.96 33.33 65.95
C ASP A 332 -88.45 33.12 66.14
N VAL A 333 -87.85 32.32 65.26
CA VAL A 333 -86.40 32.12 65.19
C VAL A 333 -85.90 32.81 63.94
N ASN A 334 -85.36 34.01 64.13
CA ASN A 334 -85.00 34.94 63.05
C ASN A 334 -83.52 34.80 62.71
N TYR A 335 -83.22 34.29 61.54
CA TYR A 335 -81.86 34.23 61.02
C TYR A 335 -81.53 35.53 60.28
N HIS A 336 -80.49 36.22 60.73
CA HIS A 336 -80.05 37.51 60.17
C HIS A 336 -78.86 37.31 59.23
N ASN A 337 -78.88 37.93 58.05
CA ASN A 337 -77.80 37.81 57.07
C ASN A 337 -76.42 38.28 57.61
N ALA A 338 -76.39 39.31 58.45
CA ALA A 338 -75.21 39.83 59.17
C ALA A 338 -73.93 40.11 58.34
N GLY A 339 -74.05 40.41 57.04
CA GLY A 339 -72.90 40.68 56.17
C GLY A 339 -72.40 39.44 55.40
N SER A 340 -73.32 38.53 55.10
CA SER A 340 -73.11 37.41 54.18
C SER A 340 -73.23 37.89 52.73
N THR A 341 -72.42 37.35 51.82
CA THR A 341 -72.38 37.77 50.40
C THR A 341 -73.50 37.14 49.56
N SER A 342 -74.07 36.02 49.99
CA SER A 342 -75.21 35.37 49.33
C SER A 342 -75.99 34.44 50.27
N GLY A 343 -77.08 33.86 49.77
CA GLY A 343 -77.96 32.96 50.51
C GLY A 343 -79.07 33.66 51.29
N THR A 344 -80.10 32.89 51.66
CA THR A 344 -81.32 33.37 52.32
C THR A 344 -81.83 32.32 53.30
N MET A 345 -82.14 32.73 54.53
CA MET A 345 -82.86 31.92 55.51
C MET A 345 -84.27 32.48 55.67
N SER A 346 -85.24 31.62 56.01
CA SER A 346 -86.59 32.03 56.41
C SER A 346 -86.69 32.05 57.93
N THR A 347 -87.54 32.89 58.52
CA THR A 347 -87.87 32.82 59.95
C THR A 347 -88.57 31.49 60.25
N ASP A 348 -87.95 30.68 61.10
CA ASP A 348 -88.54 29.45 61.62
C ASP A 348 -89.52 29.76 62.76
N LYS A 349 -90.44 28.83 63.01
CA LYS A 349 -91.52 28.96 64.01
C LYS A 349 -91.43 27.85 65.06
N ALA A 350 -90.79 28.13 66.19
CA ALA A 350 -90.70 27.20 67.30
C ALA A 350 -92.02 27.20 68.11
N ILE A 351 -92.57 26.03 68.42
CA ILE A 351 -93.79 25.89 69.23
C ILE A 351 -93.39 25.45 70.63
N PHE A 352 -93.76 26.24 71.65
CA PHE A 352 -93.48 25.93 73.05
C PHE A 352 -94.04 24.55 73.43
N GLY A 353 -93.22 23.71 74.07
CA GLY A 353 -93.59 22.33 74.41
C GLY A 353 -93.34 21.29 73.31
N LYS A 354 -92.67 21.64 72.21
CA LYS A 354 -92.20 20.69 71.18
C LYS A 354 -90.70 20.83 70.94
N SER A 355 -90.02 19.72 70.65
CA SER A 355 -88.64 19.74 70.17
C SER A 355 -88.54 20.53 68.86
N PHE A 356 -87.51 21.37 68.75
CA PHE A 356 -87.25 22.20 67.58
C PHE A 356 -85.75 22.21 67.26
N SER A 357 -85.42 22.18 65.97
CA SER A 357 -84.07 22.12 65.43
C SER A 357 -83.74 23.44 64.73
N LEU A 358 -82.57 24.03 64.98
CA LEU A 358 -82.08 25.12 64.11
C LEU A 358 -81.88 24.61 62.68
N ALA A 359 -82.46 25.30 61.71
CA ALA A 359 -82.22 25.07 60.30
C ALA A 359 -80.74 25.30 59.95
N THR A 360 -80.21 24.42 59.09
CA THR A 360 -78.83 24.51 58.59
C THR A 360 -78.60 25.85 57.87
N ASN A 361 -77.48 26.50 58.14
CA ASN A 361 -77.13 27.78 57.56
C ASN A 361 -77.04 27.72 56.02
N GLN A 362 -77.91 28.49 55.36
CA GLN A 362 -77.89 28.70 53.91
C GLN A 362 -77.21 30.01 53.50
N TYR A 363 -76.82 30.88 54.45
CA TYR A 363 -76.00 32.04 54.13
C TYR A 363 -74.59 31.62 53.76
N LYS A 364 -73.98 32.33 52.82
CA LYS A 364 -72.57 32.18 52.43
C LYS A 364 -71.89 33.54 52.48
N LYS A 365 -70.64 33.56 52.92
CA LYS A 365 -69.79 34.75 52.92
C LYS A 365 -68.46 34.40 52.25
N THR A 366 -68.16 35.07 51.14
CA THR A 366 -66.98 34.77 50.31
C THR A 366 -65.70 34.90 51.13
N GLY A 367 -64.91 33.82 51.21
CA GLY A 367 -63.66 33.75 52.00
C GLY A 367 -63.85 33.73 53.52
N TYR A 368 -65.04 33.32 54.00
CA TYR A 368 -65.28 33.04 55.41
C TYR A 368 -66.11 31.76 55.61
N SER A 369 -65.56 30.80 56.35
CA SER A 369 -66.30 29.64 56.87
C SER A 369 -67.29 30.02 57.98
N PHE A 370 -68.49 29.46 57.92
CA PHE A 370 -69.49 29.57 58.97
C PHE A 370 -69.08 28.75 60.21
N LYS A 371 -69.09 29.38 61.39
CA LYS A 371 -68.66 28.77 62.66
C LYS A 371 -69.84 28.37 63.56
N GLY A 372 -71.04 28.91 63.30
CA GLY A 372 -72.23 28.77 64.14
C GLY A 372 -72.99 30.09 64.32
N TRP A 373 -74.08 30.05 65.08
CA TRP A 373 -74.95 31.20 65.35
C TRP A 373 -74.65 31.84 66.70
N ALA A 374 -74.78 33.16 66.78
CA ALA A 374 -74.74 33.94 68.02
C ALA A 374 -76.06 34.70 68.24
N THR A 375 -76.44 34.91 69.50
CA THR A 375 -77.67 35.61 69.89
C THR A 375 -77.59 37.15 69.91
N LYS A 376 -76.48 37.71 69.41
CA LYS A 376 -76.22 39.16 69.42
C LYS A 376 -75.55 39.60 68.12
N PRO A 377 -75.93 40.77 67.55
CA PRO A 377 -75.26 41.33 66.38
C PRO A 377 -73.74 41.45 66.60
N ARG A 378 -72.95 41.05 65.60
CA ARG A 378 -71.48 41.18 65.56
C ARG A 378 -70.69 40.41 66.63
N SER A 379 -71.32 39.49 67.36
CA SER A 379 -70.61 38.55 68.24
C SER A 379 -69.62 37.66 67.47
N GLN A 380 -68.51 37.28 68.11
CA GLN A 380 -67.58 36.24 67.63
C GLN A 380 -67.72 34.92 68.41
N ASP A 381 -68.50 34.96 69.49
CA ASP A 381 -68.81 33.82 70.35
C ASP A 381 -70.02 33.08 69.80
N VAL A 382 -69.82 31.83 69.40
CA VAL A 382 -70.88 30.93 68.93
C VAL A 382 -71.69 30.49 70.14
N THR A 383 -73.00 30.72 70.08
CA THR A 383 -73.97 30.27 71.09
C THR A 383 -74.62 28.95 70.70
N TYR A 384 -74.88 28.74 69.41
CA TYR A 384 -75.53 27.53 68.87
C TYR A 384 -74.90 27.08 67.55
N THR A 385 -74.97 25.80 67.24
CA THR A 385 -74.57 25.24 65.94
C THR A 385 -75.79 25.06 65.03
N ASP A 386 -75.57 24.76 63.76
CA ASP A 386 -76.62 24.19 62.90
C ASP A 386 -77.17 22.90 63.51
N GLY A 387 -78.45 22.62 63.29
CA GLY A 387 -79.13 21.43 63.82
C GLY A 387 -79.25 21.39 65.35
N HIS A 388 -78.90 22.47 66.08
CA HIS A 388 -79.01 22.52 67.54
C HIS A 388 -80.47 22.26 67.97
N GLN A 389 -80.63 21.33 68.92
CA GLN A 389 -81.93 20.85 69.39
C GLN A 389 -82.33 21.58 70.67
N PHE A 390 -83.46 22.28 70.64
CA PHE A 390 -84.12 22.80 71.84
C PHE A 390 -85.07 21.74 72.40
N ASN A 391 -85.00 21.52 73.70
CA ASN A 391 -85.90 20.66 74.44
C ASN A 391 -87.05 21.49 75.07
N MET A 392 -87.95 20.77 75.74
CA MET A 392 -89.37 21.10 75.86
C MET A 392 -89.73 22.44 76.55
N PHE A 393 -88.77 23.17 77.13
CA PHE A 393 -89.00 24.42 77.85
C PHE A 393 -87.98 25.55 77.57
N ASP A 394 -87.04 25.37 76.64
CA ASP A 394 -85.81 26.18 76.60
C ASP A 394 -85.98 27.60 76.02
N LEU A 395 -87.04 27.86 75.25
CA LEU A 395 -87.34 29.17 74.66
C LEU A 395 -88.42 29.92 75.46
N THR A 396 -88.09 31.14 75.89
CA THR A 396 -88.98 32.02 76.69
C THR A 396 -89.41 33.28 75.94
N ALA A 397 -88.64 33.69 74.93
CA ALA A 397 -88.83 34.81 74.01
C ALA A 397 -88.39 34.39 72.58
N ASP A 398 -88.63 35.25 71.60
CA ASP A 398 -88.14 35.08 70.22
C ASP A 398 -86.60 35.09 70.18
N LEU A 399 -86.02 34.42 69.17
CA LEU A 399 -84.59 34.14 69.09
C LEU A 399 -83.99 34.71 67.80
N ASP A 400 -83.30 35.85 67.92
CA ASP A 400 -82.50 36.42 66.84
C ASP A 400 -81.11 35.75 66.76
N LEU A 401 -80.79 35.20 65.59
CA LEU A 401 -79.54 34.47 65.32
C LEU A 401 -78.73 35.15 64.23
N TYR A 402 -77.45 35.41 64.53
CA TYR A 402 -76.49 36.07 63.66
C TYR A 402 -75.34 35.09 63.35
N PRO A 403 -74.99 34.85 62.07
CA PRO A 403 -73.94 33.91 61.71
C PRO A 403 -72.56 34.46 62.10
N VAL A 404 -71.79 33.61 62.79
CA VAL A 404 -70.39 33.86 63.15
C VAL A 404 -69.49 33.32 62.05
N TRP A 405 -68.54 34.14 61.61
CA TRP A 405 -67.72 33.90 60.42
C TRP A 405 -66.24 33.82 60.81
N LYS A 406 -65.62 32.65 60.68
CA LYS A 406 -64.16 32.53 60.70
C LYS A 406 -63.64 32.97 59.33
N ILE A 407 -62.53 33.73 59.29
CA ILE A 407 -61.85 33.99 58.01
C ILE A 407 -61.21 32.69 57.49
N ASP A 408 -61.22 32.50 56.18
CA ASP A 408 -60.60 31.33 55.57
C ASP A 408 -59.08 31.49 55.43
N ASP A 409 -58.38 30.38 55.66
CA ASP A 409 -56.92 30.29 55.64
C ASP A 409 -56.50 29.54 54.37
N TYR A 410 -55.66 30.18 53.58
CA TYR A 410 -55.17 29.69 52.30
C TYR A 410 -53.74 29.19 52.49
N ALA A 411 -53.54 27.88 52.38
CA ALA A 411 -52.22 27.30 52.30
C ALA A 411 -51.55 27.71 50.97
N ILE A 412 -50.24 27.96 51.03
CA ILE A 412 -49.37 28.13 49.87
C ILE A 412 -48.27 27.08 50.01
N THR A 413 -48.28 26.05 49.18
CA THR A 413 -47.26 25.00 49.22
C THR A 413 -46.23 25.20 48.12
N TYR A 414 -44.98 24.82 48.37
CA TYR A 414 -43.91 24.86 47.38
C TYR A 414 -43.36 23.44 47.15
N SER A 415 -43.17 23.09 45.89
CA SER A 415 -42.55 21.86 45.43
C SER A 415 -41.37 22.19 44.54
N GLY A 416 -40.19 21.67 44.90
CA GLY A 416 -38.97 21.80 44.10
C GLY A 416 -39.03 21.10 42.73
N ASN A 417 -40.06 20.27 42.48
CA ASN A 417 -40.39 19.71 41.16
C ASN A 417 -39.19 19.10 40.42
N GLY A 418 -38.56 18.09 41.03
CA GLY A 418 -37.32 17.49 40.52
C GLY A 418 -36.03 18.26 40.86
N ALA A 419 -36.09 19.22 41.80
CA ALA A 419 -34.92 19.81 42.43
C ALA A 419 -33.99 18.75 43.06
N THR A 420 -32.69 18.97 42.95
CA THR A 420 -31.63 18.11 43.51
C THR A 420 -31.28 18.48 44.96
N SER A 421 -31.45 19.74 45.32
CA SER A 421 -31.12 20.28 46.65
C SER A 421 -32.01 21.46 47.04
N GLY A 422 -31.89 21.90 48.29
CA GLY A 422 -32.67 23.00 48.84
C GLY A 422 -34.05 22.60 49.39
N ASN A 423 -34.67 23.51 50.15
CA ASN A 423 -35.97 23.32 50.81
C ASN A 423 -36.66 24.67 51.06
N MET A 424 -37.99 24.72 50.95
CA MET A 424 -38.79 25.91 51.28
C MET A 424 -39.83 25.62 52.36
N THR A 425 -40.23 26.67 53.09
CA THR A 425 -41.28 26.60 54.11
C THR A 425 -42.62 27.02 53.50
N ASN A 426 -43.63 26.16 53.61
CA ASN A 426 -44.99 26.46 53.14
C ASN A 426 -45.59 27.66 53.89
N GLY A 427 -46.31 28.51 53.16
CA GLY A 427 -46.98 29.69 53.67
C GLY A 427 -48.44 29.44 54.04
N VAL A 428 -49.01 30.35 54.85
CA VAL A 428 -50.45 30.48 55.06
C VAL A 428 -50.81 31.95 55.02
N ALA A 429 -51.90 32.30 54.33
CA ALA A 429 -52.44 33.65 54.25
C ALA A 429 -53.95 33.67 54.48
N ASN A 430 -54.49 34.71 55.10
CA ASN A 430 -55.94 34.83 55.25
C ASN A 430 -56.60 35.38 53.96
N PHE A 431 -57.91 35.20 53.81
CA PHE A 431 -58.65 35.79 52.70
C PHE A 431 -58.49 37.32 52.61
N GLY A 432 -58.27 37.81 51.39
CA GLY A 432 -58.07 39.24 51.10
C GLY A 432 -56.73 39.83 51.54
N GLN A 433 -55.83 39.04 52.10
CA GLN A 433 -54.46 39.46 52.42
C GLN A 433 -53.65 39.67 51.14
N LYS A 434 -52.75 40.66 51.16
CA LYS A 434 -51.67 40.82 50.17
C LYS A 434 -50.47 39.99 50.61
N VAL A 435 -49.98 39.12 49.74
CA VAL A 435 -48.99 38.09 50.04
C VAL A 435 -47.81 38.23 49.08
N THR A 436 -46.59 38.14 49.62
CA THR A 436 -45.35 37.97 48.86
C THR A 436 -44.99 36.49 48.88
N LEU A 437 -44.76 35.88 47.71
CA LEU A 437 -44.21 34.52 47.66
C LEU A 437 -42.80 34.48 48.28
N ALA A 438 -42.44 33.34 48.86
CA ALA A 438 -41.07 33.13 49.31
C ALA A 438 -40.15 33.05 48.07
N THR A 439 -38.95 33.63 48.17
CA THR A 439 -37.91 33.48 47.15
C THR A 439 -37.45 32.04 47.06
N ASN A 440 -37.19 31.56 45.86
CA ASN A 440 -36.76 30.18 45.62
C ASN A 440 -35.51 29.83 46.42
N ALA A 441 -35.59 28.72 47.14
CA ALA A 441 -34.47 28.12 47.88
C ALA A 441 -34.25 26.65 47.49
N TYR A 442 -34.79 26.21 46.35
CA TYR A 442 -34.45 24.96 45.68
C TYR A 442 -33.37 25.18 44.63
N GLU A 443 -32.61 24.12 44.37
CA GLU A 443 -31.55 24.05 43.36
C GLU A 443 -31.75 22.79 42.53
N LYS A 444 -31.45 22.87 41.23
CA LYS A 444 -31.47 21.71 40.33
C LYS A 444 -30.21 21.76 39.45
N VAL A 445 -29.27 20.84 39.67
CA VAL A 445 -27.98 20.81 38.94
C VAL A 445 -28.22 20.83 37.43
N GLY A 446 -27.58 21.78 36.74
CA GLY A 446 -27.70 21.97 35.28
C GLY A 446 -29.00 22.62 34.79
N TYR A 447 -29.85 23.14 35.68
CA TYR A 447 -31.06 23.87 35.32
C TYR A 447 -31.13 25.25 35.98
N THR A 448 -31.72 26.21 35.27
CA THR A 448 -32.04 27.55 35.75
C THR A 448 -33.51 27.62 36.18
N PHE A 449 -33.75 28.09 37.41
CA PHE A 449 -35.10 28.38 37.91
C PHE A 449 -35.72 29.58 37.17
N LYS A 450 -36.97 29.44 36.69
CA LYS A 450 -37.69 30.51 35.96
C LYS A 450 -38.88 31.10 36.70
N GLY A 451 -39.43 30.38 37.67
CA GLY A 451 -40.62 30.78 38.42
C GLY A 451 -41.47 29.58 38.83
N TRP A 452 -42.72 29.84 39.16
CA TRP A 452 -43.66 28.86 39.70
C TRP A 452 -44.86 28.64 38.80
N SER A 453 -45.36 27.40 38.76
CA SER A 453 -46.60 26.99 38.09
C SER A 453 -47.54 26.31 39.07
N THR A 454 -48.86 26.35 38.83
CA THR A 454 -49.86 25.60 39.62
C THR A 454 -50.00 24.12 39.24
N THR A 455 -49.24 23.65 38.25
CA THR A 455 -49.16 22.24 37.83
C THR A 455 -47.70 21.82 37.62
N THR A 456 -47.40 20.53 37.81
CA THR A 456 -46.07 19.92 37.64
C THR A 456 -45.38 20.26 36.32
N ASP A 457 -46.15 20.29 35.23
CA ASP A 457 -45.65 20.41 33.85
C ASP A 457 -46.12 21.72 33.18
N GLY A 458 -46.47 22.73 34.00
CA GLY A 458 -47.02 23.99 33.52
C GLY A 458 -45.97 25.08 33.28
N ASN A 459 -46.35 26.09 32.49
CA ASN A 459 -45.55 27.28 32.28
C ASN A 459 -45.43 28.13 33.56
N VAL A 460 -44.50 29.08 33.58
CA VAL A 460 -44.38 30.07 34.68
C VAL A 460 -45.64 30.94 34.74
N GLU A 461 -46.35 30.88 35.86
CA GLU A 461 -47.52 31.70 36.19
C GLU A 461 -47.20 32.77 37.25
N TYR A 462 -46.21 32.52 38.11
CA TYR A 462 -45.74 33.45 39.14
C TYR A 462 -44.21 33.58 39.10
N THR A 463 -43.69 34.80 39.06
CA THR A 463 -42.23 35.04 39.16
C THR A 463 -41.73 34.78 40.58
N ASP A 464 -40.41 34.68 40.76
CA ASP A 464 -39.86 34.59 42.10
C ASP A 464 -40.20 35.83 42.95
N GLY A 465 -40.47 35.62 44.24
CA GLY A 465 -40.87 36.68 45.16
C GLY A 465 -42.13 37.47 44.77
N GLN A 466 -42.96 36.98 43.84
CA GLN A 466 -44.11 37.72 43.32
C GLN A 466 -45.11 38.11 44.43
N VAL A 467 -45.64 39.34 44.33
CA VAL A 467 -46.62 39.88 45.30
C VAL A 467 -48.02 39.89 44.69
N PHE A 468 -48.96 39.17 45.30
CA PHE A 468 -50.35 39.02 44.82
C PHE A 468 -51.37 39.20 45.96
N ASN A 469 -52.66 39.12 45.65
CA ASN A 469 -53.75 39.22 46.62
C ASN A 469 -54.61 37.95 46.62
N THR A 470 -55.01 37.44 47.78
CA THR A 470 -55.86 36.23 47.89
C THR A 470 -57.35 36.47 47.58
N TRP A 471 -57.78 37.71 47.31
CA TRP A 471 -59.17 38.07 46.98
C TRP A 471 -59.80 37.27 45.82
N ASN A 472 -58.98 36.75 44.91
CA ASN A 472 -59.42 36.05 43.70
C ASN A 472 -59.29 34.52 43.79
N GLN A 473 -58.88 33.96 44.92
CA GLN A 473 -58.62 32.52 45.06
C GLN A 473 -59.77 31.80 45.78
N GLU A 474 -60.22 30.67 45.22
CA GLU A 474 -61.26 29.81 45.84
C GLU A 474 -60.68 28.64 46.65
N LYS A 475 -59.38 28.37 46.51
CA LYS A 475 -58.64 27.28 47.19
C LYS A 475 -57.20 27.73 47.50
N GLY A 476 -56.46 26.91 48.26
CA GLY A 476 -55.02 27.06 48.44
C GLY A 476 -54.25 26.97 47.12
N LEU A 477 -52.99 27.38 47.16
CA LEU A 477 -52.11 27.53 46.00
C LEU A 477 -50.91 26.59 46.13
N ASP A 478 -50.90 25.52 45.35
CA ASP A 478 -49.77 24.58 45.27
C ASP A 478 -48.86 25.01 44.12
N LEU A 479 -47.58 25.28 44.41
CA LEU A 479 -46.62 25.85 43.46
C LEU A 479 -45.47 24.90 43.17
N PHE A 480 -45.31 24.55 41.89
CA PHE A 480 -44.26 23.70 41.36
C PHE A 480 -43.20 24.55 40.69
N ALA A 481 -41.93 24.30 40.99
CA ALA A 481 -40.80 25.01 40.39
C ALA A 481 -40.69 24.69 38.89
N VAL A 482 -40.53 25.74 38.08
CA VAL A 482 -40.33 25.63 36.63
C VAL A 482 -38.84 25.80 36.33
N TRP A 483 -38.28 24.80 35.67
CA TRP A 483 -36.84 24.65 35.40
C TRP A 483 -36.58 24.63 33.89
N GLU A 484 -35.69 25.50 33.42
CA GLU A 484 -35.13 25.46 32.06
C GLU A 484 -33.75 24.80 32.12
N ALA A 485 -33.44 23.89 31.21
CA ALA A 485 -32.11 23.29 31.14
C ALA A 485 -31.08 24.33 30.70
N ASN A 486 -29.90 24.33 31.32
CA ASN A 486 -28.82 25.24 30.92
C ASN A 486 -28.29 24.88 29.53
N GLU A 487 -27.74 25.86 28.80
CA GLU A 487 -27.02 25.64 27.55
C GLU A 487 -25.52 25.88 27.76
N TYR A 488 -24.71 25.02 27.14
CA TYR A 488 -23.24 25.06 27.18
C TYR A 488 -22.68 25.06 25.76
N THR A 489 -21.46 25.59 25.57
CA THR A 489 -20.82 25.69 24.25
C THR A 489 -19.61 24.75 24.13
N ILE A 490 -19.47 24.10 22.97
CA ILE A 490 -18.29 23.34 22.57
C ILE A 490 -17.53 24.13 21.50
N THR A 491 -16.31 24.56 21.84
CA THR A 491 -15.46 25.39 20.97
C THR A 491 -14.34 24.54 20.40
N TYR A 492 -14.34 24.32 19.08
CA TYR A 492 -13.23 23.67 18.39
C TYR A 492 -12.20 24.73 17.96
N HIS A 493 -10.94 24.53 18.37
CA HIS A 493 -9.81 25.41 18.03
C HIS A 493 -9.08 24.90 16.78
N ASP A 494 -8.49 25.79 15.98
CA ASP A 494 -7.81 25.48 14.72
C ASP A 494 -6.31 25.18 14.88
N THR A 495 -5.89 24.76 16.09
CA THR A 495 -4.48 24.71 16.51
C THR A 495 -3.61 23.87 15.55
N ASN A 496 -2.66 24.55 14.90
CA ASN A 496 -1.77 24.02 13.87
C ASN A 496 -2.43 23.45 12.60
N ALA A 497 -3.73 23.67 12.38
CA ALA A 497 -4.37 23.35 11.10
C ALA A 497 -3.82 24.26 9.98
N THR A 498 -3.69 23.72 8.77
CA THR A 498 -3.34 24.50 7.57
C THR A 498 -4.57 25.01 6.83
N THR A 499 -5.68 24.25 6.86
CA THR A 499 -6.98 24.65 6.30
C THR A 499 -8.15 24.04 7.08
N GLY A 500 -9.38 24.39 6.67
CA GLY A 500 -10.62 23.95 7.32
C GLY A 500 -11.20 24.98 8.29
N LYS A 501 -12.41 24.71 8.78
CA LYS A 501 -13.10 25.53 9.79
C LYS A 501 -14.23 24.72 10.43
N MET A 502 -14.31 24.75 11.76
CA MET A 502 -15.49 24.34 12.53
C MET A 502 -16.33 25.57 12.92
N ASP A 503 -17.57 25.36 13.36
CA ASP A 503 -18.38 26.34 14.08
C ASP A 503 -18.58 25.86 15.53
N THR A 504 -18.89 26.78 16.44
CA THR A 504 -19.15 26.45 17.86
C THR A 504 -20.50 25.74 17.98
N ASP A 505 -20.50 24.55 18.58
CA ASP A 505 -21.73 23.82 18.89
C ASP A 505 -22.33 24.30 20.22
N THR A 506 -23.66 24.31 20.31
CA THR A 506 -24.41 24.57 21.55
C THR A 506 -25.18 23.34 21.97
N VAL A 507 -25.04 22.93 23.23
CA VAL A 507 -25.64 21.72 23.80
C VAL A 507 -26.47 22.06 25.04
N THR A 508 -27.71 21.59 25.07
CA THR A 508 -28.61 21.70 26.22
C THR A 508 -28.29 20.62 27.26
N PHE A 509 -28.30 20.98 28.54
CA PHE A 509 -28.14 20.03 29.65
C PHE A 509 -29.21 18.92 29.62
N ASP A 510 -28.86 17.74 30.11
CA ASP A 510 -29.73 16.54 30.10
C ASP A 510 -30.19 16.11 28.69
N SER A 511 -29.37 16.38 27.66
CA SER A 511 -29.56 15.88 26.29
C SER A 511 -28.43 14.96 25.85
N VAL A 512 -28.68 14.15 24.80
CA VAL A 512 -27.64 13.40 24.09
C VAL A 512 -27.07 14.30 23.00
N PHE A 513 -25.74 14.41 22.95
CA PHE A 513 -25.04 15.23 21.96
C PHE A 513 -23.93 14.41 21.28
N THR A 514 -23.65 14.69 20.01
CA THR A 514 -22.59 14.03 19.22
C THR A 514 -21.66 15.10 18.67
N LEU A 515 -20.34 14.95 18.88
CA LEU A 515 -19.36 15.90 18.31
C LEU A 515 -19.51 15.99 16.79
N SER A 516 -19.35 17.21 16.28
CA SER A 516 -19.20 17.47 14.84
C SER A 516 -17.92 16.82 14.32
N GLU A 517 -17.99 16.19 13.14
CA GLU A 517 -16.85 15.57 12.45
C GLU A 517 -15.78 16.61 12.12
N ASN A 518 -14.50 16.28 12.29
CA ASN A 518 -13.39 17.21 12.14
C ASN A 518 -13.24 17.75 10.71
N ALA A 519 -13.58 19.02 10.53
CA ALA A 519 -13.38 19.75 9.27
C ALA A 519 -11.99 20.40 9.12
N TYR A 520 -11.11 20.35 10.13
CA TYR A 520 -9.75 20.86 10.02
C TYR A 520 -8.83 19.88 9.29
N GLN A 521 -7.84 20.44 8.57
CA GLN A 521 -6.84 19.70 7.82
C GLN A 521 -5.45 20.27 8.12
N ARG A 522 -4.44 19.41 8.17
CA ARG A 522 -3.05 19.79 8.39
C ARG A 522 -2.13 19.00 7.45
N ASP A 523 -1.46 19.70 6.55
CA ASP A 523 -0.60 19.08 5.54
C ASP A 523 0.50 18.20 6.13
N GLY A 524 0.50 16.91 5.76
CA GLY A 524 1.46 15.91 6.23
C GLY A 524 1.18 15.32 7.63
N TYR A 525 0.00 15.58 8.19
CA TYR A 525 -0.44 15.04 9.47
C TYR A 525 -1.81 14.34 9.36
N GLU A 526 -2.05 13.41 10.26
CA GLU A 526 -3.29 12.69 10.47
C GLU A 526 -3.97 13.17 11.76
N PHE A 527 -5.30 13.22 11.79
CA PHE A 527 -6.08 13.65 12.93
C PHE A 527 -6.37 12.45 13.87
N GLU A 528 -5.90 12.53 15.12
CA GLU A 528 -6.04 11.45 16.10
C GLU A 528 -7.27 11.60 16.99
N GLY A 529 -7.87 12.79 17.04
CA GLY A 529 -8.96 13.14 17.96
C GLY A 529 -8.76 14.49 18.65
N TRP A 530 -9.63 14.77 19.62
CA TRP A 530 -9.71 16.04 20.33
C TRP A 530 -9.14 15.95 21.76
N ALA A 531 -8.25 16.88 22.11
CA ALA A 531 -7.79 17.13 23.47
C ALA A 531 -8.59 18.28 24.12
N THR A 532 -8.73 18.29 25.45
CA THR A 532 -9.41 19.36 26.20
C THR A 532 -8.49 20.53 26.59
N GLN A 533 -7.23 20.49 26.17
CA GLN A 533 -6.21 21.51 26.41
C GLN A 533 -5.27 21.57 25.21
N GLU A 534 -4.70 22.75 24.94
CA GLU A 534 -3.74 22.94 23.86
C GLU A 534 -2.52 22.01 24.04
N ASN A 535 -2.16 21.25 23.00
CA ASN A 535 -1.09 20.24 23.04
C ASN A 535 -1.31 19.09 24.06
N GLY A 536 -2.55 18.89 24.52
CA GLY A 536 -2.93 17.75 25.35
C GLY A 536 -2.99 16.41 24.59
N ALA A 537 -3.20 15.32 25.33
CA ALA A 537 -3.50 14.01 24.76
C ALA A 537 -4.97 13.91 24.30
N VAL A 538 -5.27 13.00 23.37
CA VAL A 538 -6.66 12.73 22.93
C VAL A 538 -7.52 12.32 24.12
N VAL A 539 -8.65 13.01 24.29
CA VAL A 539 -9.68 12.71 25.29
C VAL A 539 -10.94 12.18 24.61
N TYR A 540 -11.31 12.75 23.45
CA TYR A 540 -12.45 12.34 22.65
C TYR A 540 -12.01 11.98 21.23
N ASN A 541 -12.51 10.86 20.72
CA ASN A 541 -12.41 10.55 19.30
C ASN A 541 -13.36 11.48 18.50
N ASP A 542 -13.22 11.48 17.19
CA ASP A 542 -14.19 12.17 16.34
C ASP A 542 -15.59 11.56 16.45
N THR A 543 -16.64 12.37 16.24
CA THR A 543 -18.06 11.96 16.39
C THR A 543 -18.43 11.33 17.75
N TYR A 544 -17.68 11.62 18.81
CA TYR A 544 -17.96 11.09 20.16
C TYR A 544 -19.35 11.50 20.67
N ILE A 545 -20.09 10.53 21.24
CA ILE A 545 -21.44 10.72 21.77
C ILE A 545 -21.37 10.95 23.29
N PHE A 546 -21.78 12.14 23.73
CA PHE A 546 -22.05 12.45 25.12
C PHE A 546 -23.42 11.94 25.52
N ALA A 547 -23.46 11.12 26.58
CA ALA A 547 -24.68 10.76 27.28
C ALA A 547 -25.23 11.96 28.09
N PRO A 548 -26.50 11.94 28.52
CA PRO A 548 -27.06 12.98 29.38
C PRO A 548 -26.23 13.18 30.66
N TYR A 549 -26.26 14.39 31.21
CA TYR A 549 -25.46 14.85 32.35
C TYR A 549 -23.93 14.93 32.14
N ASN A 550 -23.36 14.44 31.04
CA ASN A 550 -21.89 14.44 30.84
C ASN A 550 -21.29 15.82 30.49
N ILE A 551 -22.09 16.81 30.10
CA ILE A 551 -21.66 18.20 29.86
C ILE A 551 -22.40 19.09 30.85
N ALA A 552 -21.64 19.72 31.76
CA ALA A 552 -22.13 20.60 32.83
C ALA A 552 -21.40 21.95 32.90
N ASP A 553 -20.46 22.18 31.98
CA ASP A 553 -19.65 23.38 31.78
C ASP A 553 -19.30 23.49 30.28
N ASN A 554 -18.80 24.64 29.84
CA ASN A 554 -18.30 24.82 28.46
C ASN A 554 -17.04 23.99 28.20
N LEU A 555 -16.84 23.58 26.96
CA LEU A 555 -15.77 22.66 26.56
C LEU A 555 -14.95 23.21 25.39
N ASP A 556 -13.65 23.47 25.62
CA ASP A 556 -12.70 23.79 24.56
C ASP A 556 -12.02 22.51 24.05
N LEU A 557 -12.02 22.31 22.74
CA LEU A 557 -11.44 21.14 22.05
C LEU A 557 -10.34 21.55 21.08
N TYR A 558 -9.20 20.89 21.18
CA TYR A 558 -7.98 21.17 20.42
C TYR A 558 -7.60 19.92 19.60
N PRO A 559 -7.33 20.05 18.28
CA PRO A 559 -7.06 18.90 17.43
C PRO A 559 -5.67 18.31 17.68
N VAL A 560 -5.60 16.99 17.89
CA VAL A 560 -4.35 16.26 18.07
C VAL A 560 -3.90 15.67 16.74
N TRP A 561 -2.65 15.94 16.38
CA TRP A 561 -2.09 15.64 15.05
C TRP A 561 -0.91 14.68 15.14
N ARG A 562 -1.01 13.52 14.47
CA ARG A 562 0.10 12.58 14.27
C ARG A 562 0.84 12.92 12.97
N ALA A 563 2.17 13.02 13.01
CA ALA A 563 2.95 13.25 11.79
C ALA A 563 2.95 11.99 10.92
N ASN A 564 2.69 12.14 9.62
CA ASN A 564 2.67 11.01 8.70
C ASN A 564 4.08 10.43 8.50
N THR A 565 4.14 9.13 8.25
CA THR A 565 5.39 8.42 7.98
C THR A 565 5.47 7.97 6.53
N TYR A 566 6.68 8.06 5.99
CA TYR A 566 7.06 7.77 4.60
C TYR A 566 8.37 6.99 4.61
N THR A 567 8.82 6.52 3.44
CA THR A 567 10.11 5.86 3.29
C THR A 567 10.94 6.45 2.16
N VAL A 568 12.26 6.41 2.33
CA VAL A 568 13.21 6.43 1.22
C VAL A 568 13.57 4.98 0.88
N THR A 569 13.52 4.63 -0.41
CA THR A 569 13.91 3.32 -0.92
C THR A 569 15.02 3.47 -1.96
N TYR A 570 15.90 2.48 -2.05
CA TYR A 570 17.09 2.54 -2.91
C TYR A 570 17.10 1.41 -3.94
N ASN A 571 17.36 1.78 -5.19
CA ASN A 571 17.61 0.87 -6.30
C ASN A 571 19.08 1.01 -6.73
N GLY A 572 19.83 -0.09 -6.66
CA GLY A 572 21.25 -0.13 -7.06
C GLY A 572 21.50 0.11 -8.55
N ASN A 573 20.46 0.13 -9.40
CA ASN A 573 20.50 0.62 -10.79
C ASN A 573 21.66 0.04 -11.62
N GLY A 574 21.62 -1.28 -11.84
CA GLY A 574 22.70 -2.02 -12.50
C GLY A 574 23.88 -2.38 -11.58
N ALA A 575 23.78 -2.16 -10.26
CA ALA A 575 24.73 -2.70 -9.29
C ALA A 575 24.87 -4.22 -9.43
N THR A 576 26.11 -4.71 -9.36
CA THR A 576 26.44 -6.14 -9.44
C THR A 576 26.36 -6.83 -8.07
N SER A 577 26.43 -6.07 -6.97
CA SER A 577 26.27 -6.58 -5.60
C SER A 577 25.85 -5.49 -4.60
N GLY A 578 25.57 -5.91 -3.37
CA GLY A 578 25.15 -5.05 -2.27
C GLY A 578 23.63 -4.90 -2.14
N THR A 579 23.18 -4.45 -0.97
CA THR A 579 21.78 -4.18 -0.64
C THR A 579 21.69 -3.06 0.39
N MET A 580 20.62 -2.27 0.34
CA MET A 580 20.32 -1.23 1.33
C MET A 580 18.94 -1.45 1.97
N LEU A 581 18.80 -1.01 3.22
CA LEU A 581 17.51 -0.93 3.90
C LEU A 581 16.79 0.37 3.50
N THR A 582 15.50 0.46 3.81
CA THR A 582 14.69 1.66 3.58
C THR A 582 14.79 2.60 4.77
N ASP A 583 15.15 3.87 4.55
CA ASP A 583 15.20 4.85 5.63
C ASP A 583 13.78 5.37 5.95
N PRO A 584 13.36 5.41 7.24
CA PRO A 584 12.08 5.97 7.64
C PRO A 584 12.14 7.51 7.63
N ALA A 585 11.11 8.12 7.05
CA ALA A 585 10.96 9.56 6.96
C ALA A 585 9.67 10.02 7.66
N VAL A 586 9.79 10.81 8.73
CA VAL A 586 8.65 11.37 9.46
C VAL A 586 8.43 12.82 8.99
N TYR A 587 7.19 13.19 8.70
CA TYR A 587 6.88 14.53 8.18
C TYR A 587 7.34 15.66 9.13
N ASP A 588 7.88 16.72 8.53
CA ASP A 588 8.59 17.86 9.14
C ASP A 588 9.80 17.52 10.06
N GLN A 589 10.23 16.24 10.14
CA GLN A 589 11.49 15.85 10.78
C GLN A 589 12.65 15.80 9.78
N SER A 590 13.89 15.94 10.26
CA SER A 590 15.09 15.76 9.44
C SER A 590 15.34 14.28 9.09
N VAL A 591 15.80 14.01 7.87
CA VAL A 591 16.11 12.65 7.37
C VAL A 591 17.46 12.66 6.68
N THR A 592 18.36 11.76 7.08
CA THR A 592 19.66 11.55 6.42
C THR A 592 19.60 10.24 5.63
N LEU A 593 20.06 10.26 4.38
CA LEU A 593 20.18 9.03 3.58
C LEU A 593 21.22 8.10 4.23
N SER A 594 20.92 6.80 4.31
CA SER A 594 21.93 5.77 4.60
C SER A 594 23.08 5.81 3.57
N PRO A 595 24.35 5.58 3.98
CA PRO A 595 25.49 5.52 3.05
C PRO A 595 25.31 4.42 2.00
N ASN A 596 25.76 4.64 0.77
CA ASN A 596 25.63 3.66 -0.30
C ASN A 596 26.34 2.33 0.05
N ALA A 597 25.56 1.25 0.02
CA ALA A 597 26.04 -0.12 0.22
C ALA A 597 25.96 -1.00 -1.05
N PHE A 598 25.64 -0.41 -2.21
CA PHE A 598 25.73 -1.09 -3.51
C PHE A 598 27.14 -0.96 -4.13
N THR A 599 27.52 -1.96 -4.91
CA THR A 599 28.75 -1.97 -5.71
C THR A 599 28.43 -2.39 -7.14
N ARG A 600 29.07 -1.75 -8.12
CA ARG A 600 29.02 -2.13 -9.54
C ARG A 600 30.45 -2.31 -10.05
N THR A 601 30.78 -3.54 -10.42
CA THR A 601 32.08 -3.96 -10.97
C THR A 601 32.45 -3.05 -12.15
N GLY A 602 33.62 -2.42 -12.11
CA GLY A 602 34.08 -1.45 -13.13
C GLY A 602 33.45 -0.05 -13.11
N TYR A 603 32.69 0.33 -12.07
CA TYR A 603 32.04 1.65 -12.00
C TYR A 603 32.12 2.32 -10.62
N THR A 604 32.61 3.56 -10.57
CA THR A 604 32.50 4.44 -9.41
C THR A 604 31.09 5.04 -9.24
N PHE A 605 30.49 4.84 -8.06
CA PHE A 605 29.26 5.52 -7.61
C PHE A 605 29.42 7.04 -7.54
N LYS A 606 28.40 7.81 -7.98
CA LYS A 606 28.42 9.29 -8.00
C LYS A 606 27.32 9.96 -7.17
N GLY A 607 26.33 9.21 -6.70
CA GLY A 607 25.19 9.74 -5.94
C GLY A 607 23.86 9.16 -6.41
N TRP A 608 22.77 9.81 -5.99
CA TRP A 608 21.40 9.32 -6.14
C TRP A 608 20.57 10.20 -7.08
N SER A 609 19.86 9.57 -8.02
CA SER A 609 18.84 10.22 -8.86
C SER A 609 17.41 9.87 -8.41
N THR A 610 16.43 10.66 -8.83
CA THR A 610 14.99 10.38 -8.65
C THR A 610 14.36 9.60 -9.80
N SER A 611 15.15 9.17 -10.79
CA SER A 611 14.73 8.36 -11.94
C SER A 611 15.89 7.51 -12.46
N GLU A 612 15.57 6.38 -13.08
CA GLU A 612 16.52 5.34 -13.54
C GLU A 612 17.64 5.89 -14.45
N ASP A 613 17.28 6.72 -15.44
CA ASP A 613 18.20 7.38 -16.39
C ASP A 613 18.55 8.84 -15.99
N GLY A 614 18.36 9.24 -14.74
CA GLY A 614 18.49 10.65 -14.31
C GLY A 614 19.87 11.07 -13.82
N ASP A 615 20.18 12.37 -13.93
CA ASP A 615 21.34 13.00 -13.30
C ASP A 615 21.34 12.83 -11.77
N VAL A 616 22.50 13.02 -11.12
CA VAL A 616 22.62 13.05 -9.66
C VAL A 616 21.82 14.22 -9.08
N VAL A 617 20.83 13.91 -8.23
CA VAL A 617 19.99 14.88 -7.51
C VAL A 617 20.47 15.05 -6.07
N TYR A 618 20.92 13.96 -5.42
CA TYR A 618 21.42 13.95 -4.06
C TYR A 618 22.80 13.29 -4.00
N ALA A 619 23.71 13.84 -3.19
CA ALA A 619 24.96 13.17 -2.85
C ALA A 619 24.71 11.93 -1.97
N ASP A 620 25.74 11.13 -1.73
CA ASP A 620 25.67 10.12 -0.66
C ASP A 620 25.53 10.79 0.72
N GLU A 621 24.94 10.09 1.68
CA GLU A 621 24.66 10.58 3.04
C GLU A 621 23.91 11.94 3.11
N TYR A 622 23.18 12.32 2.05
CA TYR A 622 22.50 13.61 1.98
C TYR A 622 21.46 13.78 3.09
N THR A 623 21.42 14.95 3.74
CA THR A 623 20.45 15.27 4.79
C THR A 623 19.38 16.22 4.32
N PHE A 624 18.13 15.75 4.29
CA PHE A 624 16.94 16.60 4.28
C PHE A 624 16.79 17.27 5.65
N THR A 625 16.85 18.61 5.70
CA THR A 625 16.70 19.37 6.95
C THR A 625 15.29 19.27 7.54
N LYS A 626 14.29 18.99 6.69
CA LYS A 626 12.94 18.55 7.05
C LYS A 626 12.37 17.67 5.93
N TRP A 627 11.45 16.78 6.25
CA TRP A 627 10.69 15.99 5.28
C TRP A 627 9.35 16.64 4.97
N ASP A 628 9.26 17.32 3.83
CA ASP A 628 8.07 18.05 3.36
C ASP A 628 7.31 17.32 2.24
N ARG A 629 7.64 16.06 1.98
CA ARG A 629 7.03 15.23 0.93
C ARG A 629 5.90 14.40 1.53
N GLN A 630 4.72 14.48 0.92
CA GLN A 630 3.56 13.64 1.27
C GLN A 630 3.56 12.27 0.54
N VAL A 631 4.73 11.80 0.09
CA VAL A 631 4.93 10.57 -0.69
C VAL A 631 6.26 9.90 -0.34
N ASN A 632 6.36 8.59 -0.55
CA ASN A 632 7.63 7.85 -0.50
C ASN A 632 8.55 8.27 -1.65
N LEU A 633 9.86 8.17 -1.44
CA LEU A 633 10.89 8.53 -2.40
C LEU A 633 11.70 7.29 -2.80
N MET A 634 11.69 6.95 -4.09
CA MET A 634 12.62 5.96 -4.64
C MET A 634 13.81 6.66 -5.26
N LEU A 635 15.02 6.22 -4.88
CA LEU A 635 16.29 6.71 -5.38
C LEU A 635 16.99 5.64 -6.20
N PHE A 636 17.61 6.06 -7.30
CA PHE A 636 18.36 5.21 -8.22
C PHE A 636 19.84 5.59 -8.14
N ALA A 637 20.72 4.60 -8.00
CA ALA A 637 22.16 4.84 -7.96
C ALA A 637 22.65 5.35 -9.32
N VAL A 638 23.52 6.37 -9.31
CA VAL A 638 24.17 6.90 -10.52
C VAL A 638 25.62 6.46 -10.54
N TRP A 639 26.02 5.88 -11.66
CA TRP A 639 27.32 5.23 -11.86
C TRP A 639 28.09 5.90 -12.99
N SER A 640 29.40 6.04 -12.84
CA SER A 640 30.33 6.32 -13.94
C SER A 640 31.13 5.08 -14.21
N ALA A 641 31.29 4.69 -15.47
CA ALA A 641 32.31 3.70 -15.83
C ALA A 641 33.69 4.22 -15.38
N ASP A 642 34.53 3.31 -14.90
CA ASP A 642 35.91 3.61 -14.54
C ASP A 642 36.82 3.52 -15.78
N THR A 643 38.00 4.14 -15.69
CA THR A 643 38.91 4.29 -16.82
C THR A 643 40.30 3.77 -16.51
N TYR A 644 40.85 2.99 -17.44
CA TYR A 644 42.15 2.32 -17.34
C TYR A 644 43.07 2.78 -18.47
N THR A 645 44.37 2.50 -18.34
CA THR A 645 45.40 2.96 -19.29
C THR A 645 45.80 1.85 -20.25
N ILE A 646 46.02 2.18 -21.53
CA ILE A 646 46.81 1.35 -22.46
C ILE A 646 48.23 1.89 -22.50
N THR A 647 49.21 1.08 -22.15
CA THR A 647 50.64 1.39 -22.29
C THR A 647 51.18 0.68 -23.52
N TYR A 648 51.90 1.40 -24.39
CA TYR A 648 52.56 0.83 -25.57
C TYR A 648 54.08 0.89 -25.39
N ASP A 649 54.75 -0.27 -25.38
CA ASP A 649 56.21 -0.36 -25.43
C ASP A 649 56.66 -0.72 -26.86
N GLY A 650 57.56 0.09 -27.43
CA GLY A 650 58.15 -0.15 -28.75
C GLY A 650 59.04 -1.40 -28.82
N ASN A 651 59.34 -2.05 -27.69
CA ASN A 651 60.00 -3.36 -27.59
C ASN A 651 61.32 -3.42 -28.39
N GLY A 652 62.28 -2.58 -27.97
CA GLY A 652 63.55 -2.42 -28.67
C GLY A 652 63.43 -1.68 -30.01
N ALA A 653 62.35 -0.91 -30.23
CA ALA A 653 62.29 0.08 -31.30
C ALA A 653 63.47 1.07 -31.23
N THR A 654 63.90 1.54 -32.39
CA THR A 654 65.02 2.47 -32.56
C THR A 654 64.60 3.94 -32.66
N SER A 655 63.32 4.19 -32.93
CA SER A 655 62.72 5.50 -33.19
C SER A 655 61.22 5.44 -32.85
N GLY A 656 60.61 6.63 -32.69
CA GLY A 656 59.18 6.77 -32.42
C GLY A 656 58.77 6.70 -30.94
N THR A 657 57.55 7.15 -30.65
CA THR A 657 56.92 7.20 -29.31
C THR A 657 55.40 7.23 -29.45
N MET A 658 54.67 6.56 -28.56
CA MET A 658 53.21 6.63 -28.47
C MET A 658 52.76 7.17 -27.11
N GLU A 659 51.72 8.01 -27.11
CA GLU A 659 51.06 8.46 -25.89
C GLU A 659 50.14 7.35 -25.34
N PRO A 660 49.99 7.20 -24.01
CA PRO A 660 49.12 6.19 -23.44
C PRO A 660 47.65 6.31 -23.89
N GLY A 661 47.03 5.17 -24.19
CA GLY A 661 45.61 5.10 -24.50
C GLY A 661 44.74 5.12 -23.23
N VAL A 662 43.45 5.40 -23.40
CA VAL A 662 42.43 5.25 -22.35
C VAL A 662 41.44 4.18 -22.78
N LEU A 663 41.21 3.23 -21.87
CA LEU A 663 40.11 2.27 -21.86
C LEU A 663 39.02 2.80 -20.92
N THR A 664 37.75 2.55 -21.26
CA THR A 664 36.60 2.83 -20.39
C THR A 664 35.85 1.52 -20.20
N TYR A 665 35.46 1.21 -18.97
CA TYR A 665 34.76 -0.04 -18.67
C TYR A 665 33.44 -0.16 -19.46
N ASP A 666 33.11 -1.38 -19.91
CA ASP A 666 32.00 -1.72 -20.80
C ASP A 666 31.99 -0.96 -22.17
N GLN A 667 33.13 -0.42 -22.63
CA GLN A 667 33.21 0.28 -23.93
C GLN A 667 34.27 -0.32 -24.86
N GLU A 668 33.91 -0.46 -26.14
CA GLU A 668 34.81 -0.85 -27.23
C GLU A 668 35.90 0.22 -27.42
N LYS A 669 37.13 -0.20 -27.75
CA LYS A 669 38.27 0.72 -27.86
C LYS A 669 39.16 0.38 -29.06
N GLN A 670 39.16 1.26 -30.06
CA GLN A 670 40.15 1.17 -31.14
C GLN A 670 41.55 1.56 -30.62
N LEU A 671 42.54 0.71 -30.88
CA LEU A 671 43.96 0.98 -30.63
C LEU A 671 44.45 2.18 -31.47
N ALA A 672 45.55 2.78 -31.04
CA ALA A 672 46.22 3.82 -31.82
C ALA A 672 47.18 3.17 -32.84
N ALA A 673 47.24 3.72 -34.05
CA ALA A 673 48.21 3.30 -35.07
C ALA A 673 49.65 3.33 -34.53
N ASN A 674 50.43 2.30 -34.83
CA ASN A 674 51.82 2.22 -34.39
C ASN A 674 52.64 3.44 -34.87
N ALA A 675 53.30 4.10 -33.92
CA ALA A 675 54.20 5.23 -34.17
C ALA A 675 55.67 4.92 -33.83
N PHE A 676 56.02 3.67 -33.52
CA PHE A 676 57.39 3.19 -33.34
C PHE A 676 58.01 2.71 -34.66
N GLU A 677 59.33 2.79 -34.75
CA GLU A 677 60.13 2.31 -35.88
C GLU A 677 61.35 1.53 -35.38
N LYS A 678 61.62 0.35 -35.93
CA LYS A 678 62.78 -0.50 -35.60
C LYS A 678 63.59 -0.80 -36.87
N THR A 679 64.79 -0.24 -36.97
CA THR A 679 65.63 -0.35 -38.19
C THR A 679 65.81 -1.80 -38.62
N GLY A 680 65.55 -2.08 -39.90
CA GLY A 680 65.68 -3.42 -40.48
C GLY A 680 64.62 -4.43 -40.03
N HIS A 681 63.51 -3.97 -39.46
CA HIS A 681 62.37 -4.79 -39.07
C HIS A 681 61.05 -4.18 -39.56
N THR A 682 60.03 -5.02 -39.74
CA THR A 682 58.64 -4.63 -40.03
C THR A 682 57.79 -4.86 -38.79
N PHE A 683 56.95 -3.89 -38.43
CA PHE A 683 55.96 -4.05 -37.36
C PHE A 683 54.85 -5.00 -37.83
N ILE A 684 54.53 -6.04 -37.04
CA ILE A 684 53.50 -7.02 -37.40
C ILE A 684 52.29 -7.06 -36.44
N GLY A 685 52.38 -6.42 -35.27
CA GLY A 685 51.28 -6.31 -34.32
C GLY A 685 51.77 -6.15 -32.88
N TRP A 686 50.85 -6.28 -31.93
CA TRP A 686 51.07 -6.13 -30.50
C TRP A 686 50.93 -7.47 -29.77
N SER A 687 51.70 -7.66 -28.70
CA SER A 687 51.58 -8.79 -27.76
C SER A 687 51.40 -8.30 -26.32
N LEU A 688 50.90 -9.18 -25.45
CA LEU A 688 50.79 -8.95 -24.00
C LEU A 688 52.12 -9.16 -23.26
N GLU A 689 53.11 -9.79 -23.90
CA GLU A 689 54.43 -10.10 -23.33
C GLU A 689 55.55 -9.71 -24.33
N PRO A 690 56.76 -9.30 -23.89
CA PRO A 690 57.82 -8.79 -24.79
C PRO A 690 58.28 -9.77 -25.88
N ASP A 691 58.27 -11.07 -25.59
CA ASP A 691 58.67 -12.15 -26.50
C ASP A 691 57.45 -13.02 -26.92
N GLY A 692 56.23 -12.50 -26.82
CA GLY A 692 54.99 -13.22 -27.12
C GLY A 692 54.62 -13.28 -28.61
N GLU A 693 53.60 -14.07 -28.94
CA GLU A 693 52.96 -14.06 -30.26
C GLU A 693 52.07 -12.81 -30.44
N VAL A 694 51.70 -12.47 -31.68
CA VAL A 694 50.83 -11.31 -31.97
C VAL A 694 49.39 -11.63 -31.54
N GLU A 695 48.91 -10.90 -30.54
CA GLU A 695 47.54 -10.99 -30.03
C GLU A 695 46.61 -9.96 -30.70
N TYR A 696 47.14 -8.78 -31.07
CA TYR A 696 46.37 -7.71 -31.72
C TYR A 696 47.09 -7.13 -32.94
N THR A 697 46.34 -6.78 -33.98
CA THR A 697 46.83 -6.08 -35.17
C THR A 697 46.88 -4.56 -34.98
N ASP A 698 47.46 -3.83 -35.94
CA ASP A 698 47.51 -2.37 -35.86
C ASP A 698 46.14 -1.73 -36.05
N GLU A 699 45.87 -0.62 -35.35
CA GLU A 699 44.56 0.05 -35.29
C GLU A 699 43.35 -0.86 -34.93
N GLU A 700 43.57 -2.02 -34.30
CA GLU A 700 42.50 -2.99 -34.02
C GLU A 700 41.42 -2.44 -33.07
N LEU A 701 40.17 -2.87 -33.26
CA LEU A 701 39.04 -2.55 -32.38
C LEU A 701 38.93 -3.61 -31.28
N LEU A 702 39.32 -3.26 -30.05
CA LEU A 702 39.06 -4.09 -28.89
C LEU A 702 37.56 -4.10 -28.57
N ASP A 703 37.05 -5.29 -28.20
CA ASP A 703 35.73 -5.48 -27.61
C ASP A 703 35.55 -4.66 -26.32
N ALA A 704 34.32 -4.61 -25.80
CA ALA A 704 33.99 -3.90 -24.56
C ALA A 704 34.88 -4.33 -23.38
N TRP A 705 35.62 -3.37 -22.80
CA TRP A 705 36.62 -3.65 -21.78
C TRP A 705 35.99 -4.02 -20.42
N THR A 706 36.19 -5.27 -19.96
CA THR A 706 35.60 -5.82 -18.72
C THR A 706 36.62 -6.10 -17.60
N GLU A 707 37.89 -5.79 -17.78
CA GLU A 707 38.94 -6.05 -16.78
C GLU A 707 39.17 -4.82 -15.88
N GLU A 708 39.30 -5.02 -14.57
CA GLU A 708 39.57 -3.93 -13.61
C GLU A 708 41.07 -3.53 -13.56
N ALA A 709 41.75 -3.59 -14.71
CA ALA A 709 43.19 -3.35 -14.88
C ALA A 709 43.51 -2.55 -16.16
N GLY A 710 44.74 -2.05 -16.26
CA GLY A 710 45.29 -1.50 -17.51
C GLY A 710 45.77 -2.59 -18.47
N LEU A 711 45.97 -2.21 -19.73
CA LEU A 711 46.50 -3.06 -20.80
C LEU A 711 47.93 -2.62 -21.13
N GLU A 712 48.89 -3.54 -21.18
CA GLU A 712 50.26 -3.28 -21.61
C GLU A 712 50.54 -4.06 -22.90
N LEU A 713 51.05 -3.37 -23.92
CA LEU A 713 51.22 -3.88 -25.27
C LEU A 713 52.67 -3.69 -25.74
N TYR A 714 53.32 -4.80 -26.08
CA TYR A 714 54.68 -4.83 -26.62
C TYR A 714 54.64 -4.98 -28.13
N ALA A 715 55.35 -4.11 -28.85
CA ALA A 715 55.43 -4.17 -30.30
C ALA A 715 56.18 -5.43 -30.77
N ILE A 716 55.60 -6.19 -31.71
CA ILE A 716 56.23 -7.37 -32.30
C ILE A 716 56.74 -7.04 -33.71
N TRP A 717 57.94 -7.56 -34.00
CA TRP A 717 58.79 -7.10 -35.09
C TRP A 717 59.35 -8.28 -35.90
N GLU A 718 58.99 -8.37 -37.17
CA GLU A 718 59.58 -9.34 -38.11
C GLU A 718 60.88 -8.76 -38.72
N VAL A 719 61.94 -9.56 -38.83
CA VAL A 719 63.23 -9.12 -39.40
C VAL A 719 63.12 -9.01 -40.92
N CYS A 720 63.58 -7.90 -41.51
CA CYS A 720 63.51 -7.69 -42.95
C CYS A 720 64.53 -8.54 -43.72
N ASP A 721 64.08 -9.15 -44.82
CA ASP A 721 64.91 -9.79 -45.85
C ASP A 721 65.12 -8.87 -47.05
N TYR A 722 66.37 -8.75 -47.51
CA TYR A 722 66.73 -7.97 -48.70
C TYR A 722 67.16 -8.85 -49.87
N ASP A 723 66.40 -8.81 -50.97
CA ASP A 723 66.82 -9.40 -52.25
C ASP A 723 68.11 -8.76 -52.78
N ILE A 724 69.08 -9.59 -53.18
CA ILE A 724 70.25 -9.17 -53.96
C ILE A 724 70.09 -9.72 -55.38
N THR A 725 69.88 -8.84 -56.36
CA THR A 725 69.64 -9.21 -57.77
C THR A 725 70.87 -8.96 -58.63
N TYR A 726 71.28 -9.97 -59.39
CA TYR A 726 72.42 -9.90 -60.30
C TYR A 726 71.99 -9.60 -61.75
N HIS A 727 72.68 -8.66 -62.38
CA HIS A 727 72.49 -8.24 -63.76
C HIS A 727 73.80 -8.45 -64.52
N GLY A 728 73.83 -9.43 -65.44
CA GLY A 728 75.02 -9.78 -66.21
C GLY A 728 75.60 -8.68 -67.12
N ASN A 729 74.91 -7.55 -67.29
CA ASN A 729 75.42 -6.29 -67.87
C ASN A 729 76.26 -6.47 -69.14
N GLY A 730 75.60 -6.80 -70.27
CA GLY A 730 76.31 -7.13 -71.52
C GLY A 730 76.90 -8.54 -71.59
N ALA A 731 76.72 -9.39 -70.56
CA ALA A 731 77.01 -10.81 -70.65
C ALA A 731 76.30 -11.49 -71.83
N THR A 732 77.04 -12.39 -72.48
CA THR A 732 76.62 -13.15 -73.66
C THR A 732 76.04 -14.52 -73.32
N ASN A 733 76.31 -15.03 -72.11
CA ASN A 733 75.81 -16.31 -71.58
C ASN A 733 75.77 -16.27 -70.04
N GLY A 734 75.18 -17.30 -69.43
CA GLY A 734 75.07 -17.47 -67.98
C GLY A 734 73.89 -16.72 -67.35
N SER A 735 73.49 -17.16 -66.16
CA SER A 735 72.38 -16.60 -65.38
C SER A 735 72.53 -16.95 -63.90
N MET A 736 72.11 -16.02 -63.03
CA MET A 736 72.18 -16.16 -61.58
C MET A 736 70.78 -16.05 -60.96
N SER A 737 70.54 -16.79 -59.89
CA SER A 737 69.42 -16.54 -58.98
C SER A 737 69.70 -15.28 -58.15
N LYS A 738 68.65 -14.67 -57.58
CA LYS A 738 68.85 -13.72 -56.47
C LYS A 738 69.41 -14.45 -55.24
N ASP A 739 70.21 -13.74 -54.45
CA ASP A 739 70.43 -14.09 -53.04
C ASP A 739 69.39 -13.35 -52.17
N VAL A 740 69.22 -13.79 -50.92
CA VAL A 740 68.38 -13.14 -49.92
C VAL A 740 69.23 -12.89 -48.68
N ALA A 741 69.26 -11.64 -48.21
CA ALA A 741 70.10 -11.19 -47.11
C ALA A 741 69.22 -10.68 -45.95
N THR A 742 69.06 -11.49 -44.91
CA THR A 742 68.36 -11.12 -43.68
C THR A 742 69.12 -10.03 -42.93
N TYR A 743 68.42 -8.97 -42.51
CA TYR A 743 69.02 -7.81 -41.86
C TYR A 743 69.94 -8.19 -40.69
N ASN A 744 71.10 -7.51 -40.63
CA ASN A 744 72.13 -7.71 -39.62
C ASN A 744 72.63 -9.18 -39.48
N GLN A 745 72.51 -9.99 -40.54
CA GLN A 745 73.21 -11.26 -40.69
C GLN A 745 74.33 -11.14 -41.76
N PRO A 746 75.41 -11.94 -41.66
CA PRO A 746 76.43 -12.01 -42.69
C PRO A 746 75.91 -12.72 -43.95
N ILE A 747 76.11 -12.10 -45.10
CA ILE A 747 75.82 -12.68 -46.43
C ILE A 747 77.11 -12.74 -47.26
N THR A 748 77.25 -13.79 -48.08
CA THR A 748 78.28 -13.89 -49.12
C THR A 748 77.60 -13.92 -50.47
N LEU A 749 78.00 -13.04 -51.39
CA LEU A 749 77.47 -13.01 -52.75
C LEU A 749 77.69 -14.35 -53.46
N THR A 750 76.65 -14.90 -54.09
CA THR A 750 76.79 -16.07 -54.96
C THR A 750 77.81 -15.79 -56.07
N LYS A 751 78.69 -16.77 -56.30
CA LYS A 751 79.76 -16.71 -57.31
C LYS A 751 79.20 -16.38 -58.70
N ASN A 752 79.85 -15.45 -59.42
CA ASN A 752 79.44 -15.08 -60.77
C ASN A 752 79.41 -16.29 -61.73
N THR A 753 78.27 -16.49 -62.40
CA THR A 753 78.08 -17.48 -63.47
C THR A 753 77.87 -16.85 -64.85
N HIS A 754 77.81 -15.51 -64.96
CA HIS A 754 77.72 -14.84 -66.25
C HIS A 754 79.04 -14.87 -67.01
N GLU A 755 78.94 -14.90 -68.34
CA GLU A 755 80.08 -14.94 -69.27
C GLU A 755 79.89 -13.86 -70.35
N CYS A 756 80.81 -12.89 -70.44
CA CYS A 756 80.87 -11.94 -71.55
C CYS A 756 82.05 -12.27 -72.48
N LYS A 757 81.76 -12.72 -73.70
CA LYS A 757 82.79 -13.17 -74.66
C LYS A 757 83.83 -12.07 -74.93
N GLY A 758 85.10 -12.39 -74.71
CA GLY A 758 86.23 -11.49 -74.95
C GLY A 758 86.50 -10.49 -73.81
N TYR A 759 85.80 -10.61 -72.69
CA TYR A 759 86.03 -9.85 -71.47
C TYR A 759 86.36 -10.78 -70.30
N THR A 760 86.93 -10.20 -69.24
CA THR A 760 87.16 -10.83 -67.93
C THR A 760 86.29 -10.10 -66.91
N PHE A 761 85.58 -10.86 -66.06
CA PHE A 761 84.80 -10.31 -64.95
C PHE A 761 85.72 -9.67 -63.89
N VAL A 762 85.38 -8.48 -63.40
CA VAL A 762 86.18 -7.74 -62.40
C VAL A 762 85.51 -7.70 -61.03
N GLY A 763 84.17 -7.68 -61.01
CA GLY A 763 83.36 -7.53 -59.80
C GLY A 763 81.99 -6.92 -60.14
N TRP A 764 81.26 -6.51 -59.10
CA TRP A 764 79.92 -5.97 -59.18
C TRP A 764 79.87 -4.48 -58.85
N ALA A 765 79.13 -3.71 -59.64
CA ALA A 765 78.78 -2.31 -59.38
C ALA A 765 77.30 -2.18 -58.96
N THR A 766 76.96 -1.14 -58.21
CA THR A 766 75.58 -0.85 -57.77
C THR A 766 74.73 -0.11 -58.83
N SER A 767 75.25 0.03 -60.05
CA SER A 767 74.56 0.61 -61.21
C SER A 767 75.23 0.17 -62.52
N GLU A 768 74.53 0.28 -63.64
CA GLU A 768 74.93 -0.29 -64.95
C GLU A 768 76.28 0.22 -65.48
N ASP A 769 76.58 1.51 -65.31
CA ASP A 769 77.85 2.17 -65.68
C ASP A 769 78.79 2.40 -64.47
N GLY A 770 78.54 1.75 -63.33
CA GLY A 770 79.24 2.05 -62.07
C GLY A 770 80.63 1.42 -61.91
N ASP A 771 81.44 1.99 -61.00
CA ASP A 771 82.69 1.39 -60.55
C ASP A 771 82.45 0.12 -59.69
N VAL A 772 83.41 -0.80 -59.70
CA VAL A 772 83.37 -2.03 -58.89
C VAL A 772 83.27 -1.68 -57.40
N THR A 773 82.15 -2.06 -56.79
CA THR A 773 81.84 -1.86 -55.37
C THR A 773 82.07 -3.15 -54.57
N TYR A 774 81.72 -4.31 -55.15
CA TYR A 774 81.89 -5.63 -54.53
C TYR A 774 82.74 -6.54 -55.43
N THR A 775 83.52 -7.44 -54.84
CA THR A 775 84.27 -8.47 -55.59
C THR A 775 83.38 -9.65 -55.99
N ASP A 776 83.89 -10.60 -56.79
CA ASP A 776 83.31 -11.95 -56.80
C ASP A 776 83.34 -12.55 -55.38
N GLU A 777 82.34 -13.35 -55.02
CA GLU A 777 82.21 -14.03 -53.72
C GLU A 777 82.44 -13.11 -52.49
N HIS A 778 82.06 -11.83 -52.58
CA HIS A 778 82.24 -10.86 -51.50
C HIS A 778 81.35 -11.14 -50.29
N ALA A 779 81.87 -11.00 -49.07
CA ALA A 779 81.12 -11.19 -47.83
C ALA A 779 80.98 -9.88 -47.05
N PHE A 780 79.77 -9.58 -46.59
CA PHE A 780 79.45 -8.37 -45.82
C PHE A 780 78.23 -8.63 -44.91
N ASP A 781 78.02 -7.78 -43.90
CA ASP A 781 76.85 -7.85 -43.03
C ASP A 781 75.69 -7.03 -43.63
N ALA A 782 74.48 -7.62 -43.68
CA ALA A 782 73.29 -7.01 -44.27
C ALA A 782 72.71 -5.82 -43.47
N TYR A 783 73.44 -5.30 -42.48
CA TYR A 783 73.09 -4.10 -41.72
C TYR A 783 73.08 -2.83 -42.60
N ASP A 784 74.01 -2.72 -43.55
CA ASP A 784 74.12 -1.56 -44.44
C ASP A 784 73.01 -1.52 -45.52
N LEU A 785 72.20 -2.58 -45.63
CA LEU A 785 71.09 -2.65 -46.59
C LEU A 785 69.85 -1.96 -46.01
N THR A 786 69.39 -0.93 -46.70
CA THR A 786 68.10 -0.25 -46.43
C THR A 786 67.00 -0.66 -47.41
N ASN A 787 67.38 -1.26 -48.53
CA ASN A 787 66.54 -1.63 -49.67
C ASN A 787 67.15 -2.87 -50.37
N HIS A 788 66.41 -3.50 -51.27
CA HIS A 788 66.94 -4.54 -52.16
C HIS A 788 68.13 -4.02 -52.99
N LEU A 789 69.16 -4.85 -53.14
CA LEU A 789 70.41 -4.50 -53.80
C LEU A 789 70.41 -4.98 -55.25
N GLN A 790 70.77 -4.10 -56.19
CA GLN A 790 70.97 -4.45 -57.60
C GLN A 790 72.46 -4.37 -57.94
N LEU A 791 72.99 -5.47 -58.49
CA LEU A 791 74.40 -5.64 -58.79
C LEU A 791 74.61 -5.89 -60.28
N HIS A 792 75.36 -5.01 -60.93
CA HIS A 792 75.67 -5.05 -62.35
C HIS A 792 77.10 -5.55 -62.56
N ALA A 793 77.29 -6.53 -63.45
CA ALA A 793 78.60 -7.10 -63.72
C ALA A 793 79.53 -6.07 -64.38
N VAL A 794 80.76 -5.96 -63.90
CA VAL A 794 81.78 -5.07 -64.49
C VAL A 794 82.80 -5.90 -65.28
N TRP A 795 82.97 -5.54 -66.55
CA TRP A 795 83.71 -6.31 -67.54
C TRP A 795 84.94 -5.56 -68.04
N LYS A 796 86.11 -6.18 -67.96
CA LYS A 796 87.36 -5.67 -68.53
C LYS A 796 87.67 -6.40 -69.84
N ALA A 797 87.79 -5.66 -70.94
CA ALA A 797 88.15 -6.23 -72.24
C ALA A 797 89.51 -6.95 -72.16
N ASN A 798 89.57 -8.16 -72.71
CA ASN A 798 90.79 -8.96 -72.74
C ASN A 798 91.83 -8.34 -73.70
N THR A 799 93.11 -8.67 -73.50
CA THR A 799 94.19 -8.26 -74.39
C THR A 799 94.88 -9.49 -74.97
N TYR A 800 95.11 -9.48 -76.28
CA TYR A 800 95.72 -10.56 -77.04
C TYR A 800 97.01 -10.07 -77.70
N ASN A 801 98.02 -10.94 -77.79
CA ASN A 801 99.27 -10.62 -78.45
C ASN A 801 99.24 -11.10 -79.90
N ILE A 802 99.73 -10.27 -80.81
CA ILE A 802 100.01 -10.62 -82.20
C ILE A 802 101.53 -10.83 -82.33
N SER A 803 101.99 -12.03 -82.66
CA SER A 803 103.40 -12.33 -82.96
C SER A 803 103.67 -12.34 -84.45
N TYR A 804 104.91 -12.02 -84.85
CA TYR A 804 105.32 -11.93 -86.25
C TYR A 804 106.53 -12.83 -86.54
N ASP A 805 106.34 -13.90 -87.33
CA ASP A 805 107.43 -14.72 -87.90
C ASP A 805 107.78 -14.17 -89.29
N GLY A 806 109.03 -13.70 -89.46
CA GLY A 806 109.57 -13.29 -90.76
C GLY A 806 109.61 -14.41 -91.83
N ASN A 807 109.31 -15.65 -91.44
CA ASN A 807 109.06 -16.81 -92.29
C ASN A 807 110.21 -17.11 -93.25
N GLY A 808 111.38 -17.34 -92.65
CA GLY A 808 112.64 -17.46 -93.38
C GLY A 808 113.11 -16.16 -94.02
N ALA A 809 112.79 -15.01 -93.41
CA ALA A 809 113.48 -13.75 -93.66
C ALA A 809 114.99 -13.90 -93.43
N THR A 810 115.78 -13.07 -94.11
CA THR A 810 117.24 -13.04 -93.96
C THR A 810 117.70 -12.05 -92.90
N THR A 811 116.89 -11.02 -92.61
CA THR A 811 117.20 -9.91 -91.71
C THR A 811 115.91 -9.31 -91.12
N GLY A 812 116.05 -8.57 -90.01
CA GLY A 812 114.95 -7.87 -89.32
C GLY A 812 114.40 -8.61 -88.10
N ASN A 813 113.65 -7.89 -87.27
CA ASN A 813 112.90 -8.37 -86.12
C ASN A 813 111.66 -7.48 -85.91
N MET A 814 110.61 -8.00 -85.29
CA MET A 814 109.44 -7.23 -84.86
C MET A 814 109.05 -7.61 -83.43
N ASP A 815 108.61 -6.64 -82.65
CA ASP A 815 108.00 -6.86 -81.35
C ASP A 815 106.54 -7.31 -81.51
N GLN A 816 105.92 -7.81 -80.44
CA GLN A 816 104.51 -8.22 -80.46
C GLN A 816 103.59 -7.00 -80.30
N ASP A 817 102.54 -6.92 -81.12
CA ASP A 817 101.46 -5.96 -80.87
C ASP A 817 100.53 -6.50 -79.77
N VAL A 818 100.19 -5.68 -78.79
CA VAL A 818 99.15 -6.01 -77.79
C VAL A 818 97.86 -5.34 -78.20
N VAL A 819 96.85 -6.13 -78.56
CA VAL A 819 95.55 -5.64 -79.04
C VAL A 819 94.45 -5.93 -78.02
N THR A 820 93.66 -4.92 -77.68
CA THR A 820 92.47 -5.10 -76.83
C THR A 820 91.33 -5.68 -77.66
N PHE A 821 90.57 -6.63 -77.09
CA PHE A 821 89.26 -7.04 -77.59
C PHE A 821 88.34 -5.82 -77.81
N ASP A 822 87.29 -5.96 -78.62
CA ASP A 822 86.35 -4.92 -79.09
C ASP A 822 86.95 -3.68 -79.80
N LYS A 823 88.21 -3.32 -79.55
CA LYS A 823 88.88 -2.16 -80.13
C LYS A 823 89.45 -2.45 -81.52
N LYS A 824 89.72 -1.36 -82.26
CA LYS A 824 90.45 -1.38 -83.53
C LYS A 824 91.95 -1.26 -83.25
N ALA A 825 92.73 -2.15 -83.84
CA ALA A 825 94.17 -2.14 -83.84
C ALA A 825 94.71 -1.95 -85.25
N THR A 826 95.99 -1.58 -85.37
CA THR A 826 96.73 -1.55 -86.63
C THR A 826 97.93 -2.46 -86.48
N LEU A 827 98.16 -3.37 -87.43
CA LEU A 827 99.36 -4.21 -87.42
C LEU A 827 100.62 -3.33 -87.55
N THR A 828 101.63 -3.55 -86.72
CA THR A 828 102.94 -2.90 -86.86
C THR A 828 103.54 -3.22 -88.24
N LYS A 829 104.11 -2.19 -88.86
CA LYS A 829 104.73 -2.26 -90.19
C LYS A 829 105.80 -3.35 -90.27
N ASN A 830 105.80 -4.14 -91.34
CA ASN A 830 106.80 -5.17 -91.56
C ASN A 830 108.24 -4.60 -91.54
N ALA A 831 109.04 -5.06 -90.57
CA ALA A 831 110.47 -4.76 -90.45
C ALA A 831 111.38 -5.93 -90.87
N PHE A 832 110.82 -7.06 -91.32
CA PHE A 832 111.61 -8.16 -91.88
C PHE A 832 112.01 -7.91 -93.34
N GLU A 833 113.14 -8.47 -93.75
CA GLU A 833 113.61 -8.47 -95.13
C GLU A 833 114.06 -9.89 -95.55
N LYS A 834 113.70 -10.30 -96.77
CA LYS A 834 114.12 -11.56 -97.36
C LYS A 834 114.83 -11.32 -98.70
N THR A 835 116.14 -11.55 -98.71
CA THR A 835 117.02 -11.24 -99.85
C THR A 835 116.53 -11.92 -101.14
N GLY A 836 116.32 -11.12 -102.20
CA GLY A 836 115.77 -11.56 -103.49
C GLY A 836 114.24 -11.55 -103.60
N TYR A 837 113.52 -11.33 -102.49
CA TYR A 837 112.06 -11.33 -102.42
C TYR A 837 111.49 -9.94 -102.06
N THR A 838 110.17 -9.82 -102.19
CA THR A 838 109.33 -8.66 -101.87
C THR A 838 108.26 -9.14 -100.89
N PHE A 839 108.02 -8.39 -99.82
CA PHE A 839 106.93 -8.66 -98.88
C PHE A 839 105.57 -8.48 -99.56
N LYS A 840 104.57 -9.28 -99.16
CA LYS A 840 103.22 -9.29 -99.75
C LYS A 840 102.10 -9.14 -98.72
N GLY A 841 102.41 -9.16 -97.42
CA GLY A 841 101.46 -9.22 -96.32
C GLY A 841 101.65 -10.45 -95.44
N TRP A 842 100.74 -10.62 -94.50
CA TRP A 842 100.79 -11.59 -93.41
C TRP A 842 99.80 -12.74 -93.61
N ALA A 843 100.23 -13.97 -93.35
CA ALA A 843 99.39 -15.18 -93.31
C ALA A 843 99.23 -15.67 -91.87
N THR A 844 98.08 -16.26 -91.52
CA THR A 844 97.83 -16.86 -90.19
C THR A 844 98.38 -18.28 -90.02
N ALA A 845 99.16 -18.76 -91.01
CA ALA A 845 99.87 -20.03 -90.99
C ALA A 845 101.10 -19.95 -91.91
N LYS A 846 102.14 -20.74 -91.62
CA LYS A 846 103.48 -20.63 -92.24
C LYS A 846 103.49 -20.71 -93.77
N ASP A 847 102.72 -21.63 -94.34
CA ASP A 847 102.54 -21.81 -95.79
C ASP A 847 101.20 -21.24 -96.29
N GLY A 848 100.59 -20.34 -95.51
CA GLY A 848 99.29 -19.73 -95.80
C GLY A 848 99.35 -18.67 -96.91
N LYS A 849 98.16 -18.32 -97.41
CA LYS A 849 97.97 -17.13 -98.26
C LYS A 849 97.94 -15.87 -97.38
N VAL A 850 98.22 -14.71 -97.97
CA VAL A 850 98.02 -13.42 -97.31
C VAL A 850 96.57 -13.30 -96.82
N VAL A 851 96.41 -13.06 -95.52
CA VAL A 851 95.15 -12.78 -94.82
C VAL A 851 95.06 -11.29 -94.46
N TYR A 852 96.19 -10.68 -94.08
CA TYR A 852 96.28 -9.25 -93.76
C TYR A 852 97.34 -8.55 -94.61
N SER A 853 97.10 -7.30 -95.02
CA SER A 853 98.13 -6.47 -95.64
C SER A 853 99.17 -5.98 -94.62
N ASP A 854 100.25 -5.37 -95.11
CA ASP A 854 101.09 -4.52 -94.25
C ASP A 854 100.24 -3.37 -93.66
N GLU A 855 100.58 -2.92 -92.45
CA GLU A 855 99.92 -1.80 -91.74
C GLU A 855 98.38 -1.88 -91.69
N GLN A 856 97.79 -3.09 -91.73
CA GLN A 856 96.34 -3.24 -91.80
C GLN A 856 95.65 -2.85 -90.48
N VAL A 857 94.62 -2.00 -90.59
CA VAL A 857 93.65 -1.77 -89.51
C VAL A 857 92.65 -2.93 -89.45
N PHE A 858 92.46 -3.52 -88.28
CA PHE A 858 91.49 -4.58 -88.03
C PHE A 858 90.81 -4.41 -86.66
N SER A 859 89.71 -5.14 -86.44
CA SER A 859 89.05 -5.22 -85.13
C SER A 859 89.28 -6.61 -84.55
N ALA A 860 89.62 -6.72 -83.26
CA ALA A 860 89.92 -8.00 -82.61
C ALA A 860 88.67 -8.84 -82.20
N TRP A 861 87.52 -8.61 -82.85
CA TRP A 861 86.20 -9.08 -82.38
C TRP A 861 86.02 -10.61 -82.39
N ASP A 862 86.74 -11.31 -83.25
CA ASP A 862 86.71 -12.78 -83.36
C ASP A 862 87.97 -13.46 -82.81
N GLN A 863 88.88 -12.71 -82.17
CA GLN A 863 90.12 -13.27 -81.62
C GLN A 863 89.89 -13.71 -80.16
N GLU A 864 89.89 -15.02 -79.94
CA GLU A 864 89.76 -15.64 -78.61
C GLU A 864 91.12 -16.00 -77.98
N SER A 865 92.21 -15.89 -78.74
CA SER A 865 93.58 -16.16 -78.33
C SER A 865 94.59 -15.29 -79.10
N GLY A 866 95.88 -15.35 -78.74
CA GLY A 866 96.94 -14.66 -79.47
C GLY A 866 97.16 -15.24 -80.87
N LEU A 867 97.53 -14.38 -81.83
CA LEU A 867 97.62 -14.71 -83.25
C LEU A 867 99.07 -14.64 -83.73
N GLU A 868 99.55 -15.68 -84.40
CA GLU A 868 100.87 -15.68 -85.04
C GLU A 868 100.74 -15.42 -86.54
N LEU A 869 101.48 -14.40 -87.02
CA LEU A 869 101.46 -13.90 -88.38
C LEU A 869 102.79 -14.17 -89.09
N PHE A 870 102.71 -14.92 -90.18
CA PHE A 870 103.85 -15.36 -90.98
C PHE A 870 103.99 -14.48 -92.23
N ALA A 871 105.19 -13.94 -92.46
CA ALA A 871 105.43 -13.07 -93.61
C ALA A 871 105.35 -13.84 -94.95
N VAL A 872 104.69 -13.25 -95.94
CA VAL A 872 104.54 -13.82 -97.30
C VAL A 872 105.43 -13.09 -98.30
N TRP A 873 106.08 -13.83 -99.19
CA TRP A 873 107.25 -13.39 -99.97
C TRP A 873 107.19 -13.77 -101.45
N GLU A 874 107.51 -12.84 -102.37
CA GLU A 874 107.51 -13.05 -103.83
C GLU A 874 108.80 -12.54 -104.52
N VAL A 875 109.32 -13.25 -105.52
CA VAL A 875 110.65 -13.04 -106.14
C VAL A 875 110.74 -11.76 -107.01
N LYS A 876 111.90 -11.08 -106.99
CA LYS A 876 112.21 -9.88 -107.81
C LYS A 876 112.80 -10.21 -109.19
N GLN A 877 112.57 -9.36 -110.21
CA GLN A 877 112.96 -9.52 -111.62
C GLN A 877 113.65 -8.25 -112.18
N ASN A 878 114.46 -8.33 -113.25
CA ASN A 878 115.23 -7.19 -113.81
C ASN A 878 115.53 -7.34 -115.34
N PRO A 879 115.68 -6.26 -116.15
CA PRO A 879 115.77 -6.33 -117.63
C PRO A 879 117.20 -6.16 -118.24
N SER A 880 117.33 -6.36 -119.57
CA SER A 880 118.60 -6.47 -120.32
C SER A 880 118.68 -5.58 -121.60
N ILE A 881 119.88 -5.46 -122.20
CA ILE A 881 120.18 -4.77 -123.49
C ILE A 881 121.06 -5.68 -124.39
N ASP A 882 121.06 -5.44 -125.70
CA ASP A 882 121.48 -6.34 -126.82
C ASP A 882 122.61 -5.75 -127.72
N VAL A 883 122.97 -6.42 -128.85
CA VAL A 883 123.86 -6.09 -130.02
C VAL A 883 125.02 -7.13 -130.18
N ASP A 884 125.26 -7.84 -131.30
CA ASP A 884 124.81 -7.74 -132.72
C ASP A 884 124.98 -9.04 -133.58
N LYS A 885 124.45 -9.01 -134.83
CA LYS A 885 124.87 -9.69 -136.10
C LYS A 885 124.57 -11.18 -136.44
N ASN A 886 123.47 -11.39 -137.18
CA ASN A 886 123.35 -11.74 -138.64
C ASN A 886 124.36 -12.76 -139.28
N THR A 887 124.04 -13.68 -140.22
CA THR A 887 123.16 -13.56 -141.42
C THR A 887 122.56 -14.88 -142.02
N ASN A 888 121.29 -14.81 -142.50
CA ASN A 888 120.68 -15.46 -143.71
C ASN A 888 120.60 -17.03 -143.81
N ASN A 889 119.63 -17.69 -144.49
CA ASN A 889 118.56 -17.28 -145.43
C ASN A 889 117.35 -18.28 -145.48
N SER A 890 116.17 -17.85 -145.98
CA SER A 890 115.03 -18.66 -146.53
C SER A 890 114.18 -19.53 -145.56
N SER A 891 112.84 -19.67 -145.62
CA SER A 891 111.76 -19.00 -146.40
C SER A 891 110.31 -19.33 -145.91
N SER A 892 109.34 -18.45 -146.26
CA SER A 892 107.87 -18.65 -146.49
C SER A 892 106.84 -18.86 -145.34
N ASN A 893 105.86 -17.91 -145.28
CA ASN A 893 104.38 -18.04 -145.13
C ASN A 893 103.70 -18.71 -143.88
N THR A 894 102.52 -18.30 -143.37
CA THR A 894 101.62 -17.12 -143.58
C THR A 894 100.58 -16.94 -142.44
N THR A 895 100.38 -15.69 -142.00
CA THR A 895 99.13 -15.01 -141.53
C THR A 895 97.92 -15.75 -140.90
N LYS A 896 97.38 -15.21 -139.79
CA LYS A 896 96.05 -14.53 -139.77
C LYS A 896 95.83 -13.61 -138.54
N THR A 897 94.69 -12.90 -138.49
CA THR A 897 94.41 -11.72 -137.64
C THR A 897 93.14 -11.82 -136.77
N SER A 898 92.99 -10.86 -135.84
CA SER A 898 91.89 -10.43 -134.92
C SER A 898 90.46 -10.31 -135.53
N PRO A 899 89.37 -9.80 -134.84
CA PRO A 899 89.22 -9.17 -133.49
C PRO A 899 87.88 -9.36 -132.69
N THR A 900 87.78 -8.75 -131.48
CA THR A 900 86.61 -8.02 -130.83
C THR A 900 85.23 -8.62 -130.43
N ASN A 901 84.70 -8.10 -129.29
CA ASN A 901 83.32 -7.65 -128.94
C ASN A 901 82.21 -8.56 -128.28
N ASN A 902 81.98 -8.31 -126.97
CA ASN A 902 80.76 -7.73 -126.32
C ASN A 902 79.41 -8.53 -126.09
N VAL A 903 78.62 -8.06 -125.10
CA VAL A 903 77.13 -8.19 -124.86
C VAL A 903 76.52 -9.19 -123.82
N GLN A 904 76.06 -8.62 -122.68
CA GLN A 904 74.82 -8.81 -121.84
C GLN A 904 74.20 -10.15 -121.31
N SER A 905 73.41 -9.94 -120.21
CA SER A 905 72.26 -10.70 -119.64
C SER A 905 72.55 -11.75 -118.54
N GLY A 906 71.70 -11.94 -117.50
CA GLY A 906 70.40 -11.31 -117.15
C GLY A 906 69.95 -11.54 -115.68
N ASP A 907 68.68 -11.23 -115.37
CA ASP A 907 68.02 -11.20 -114.03
C ASP A 907 67.79 -12.61 -113.37
N VAL A 908 67.12 -12.86 -112.21
CA VAL A 908 65.93 -12.23 -111.57
C VAL A 908 65.69 -12.66 -110.09
N THR A 909 65.01 -11.79 -109.29
CA THR A 909 64.12 -12.07 -108.10
C THR A 909 64.73 -12.72 -106.82
N ASN A 910 64.21 -12.64 -105.58
CA ASN A 910 63.07 -11.98 -104.85
C ASN A 910 63.35 -12.09 -103.30
N ALA A 911 62.59 -11.58 -102.31
CA ALA A 911 61.70 -10.41 -102.09
C ALA A 911 61.15 -10.43 -100.62
N ALA A 912 60.40 -9.38 -100.19
CA ALA A 912 59.51 -9.31 -98.99
C ALA A 912 60.16 -9.28 -97.57
N ALA A 913 59.54 -8.75 -96.48
CA ALA A 913 58.43 -7.77 -96.30
C ALA A 913 58.22 -7.32 -94.81
N TRP A 914 57.83 -6.04 -94.59
CA TRP A 914 56.91 -5.50 -93.54
C TRP A 914 57.35 -5.46 -92.04
N LEU A 915 57.30 -4.29 -91.35
CA LEU A 915 56.28 -3.75 -90.39
C LEU A 915 56.21 -4.45 -89.00
N ALA A 916 55.94 -3.81 -87.84
CA ALA A 916 55.56 -2.42 -87.47
C ALA A 916 56.13 -2.02 -86.07
N CYS A 917 56.21 -0.73 -85.66
CA CYS A 917 55.32 0.03 -84.73
C CYS A 917 54.74 -0.76 -83.51
N LEU A 918 54.55 -0.18 -82.30
CA LEU A 918 54.51 1.23 -81.84
C LEU A 918 54.96 1.36 -80.34
N MET A 919 55.08 2.60 -79.82
CA MET A 919 55.40 2.93 -78.41
C MET A 919 54.26 3.62 -77.62
N ILE A 920 54.33 3.49 -76.28
CA ILE A 920 54.06 4.52 -75.23
C ILE A 920 52.62 4.90 -74.77
N SER A 921 52.56 5.29 -73.48
CA SER A 921 51.58 6.09 -72.70
C SER A 921 50.31 5.42 -72.17
N LEU A 922 50.11 5.30 -70.84
CA LEU A 922 49.78 6.34 -69.82
C LEU A 922 48.44 7.07 -70.03
N GLY A 923 47.57 7.02 -69.02
CA GLY A 923 46.35 7.84 -68.95
C GLY A 923 45.51 7.55 -67.69
N ALA A 924 45.72 8.31 -66.62
CA ALA A 924 44.93 8.19 -65.38
C ALA A 924 43.67 9.07 -65.41
N ILE A 925 42.58 8.65 -64.74
CA ILE A 925 41.42 9.49 -64.44
C ILE A 925 41.01 9.30 -62.96
N VAL A 926 40.81 10.42 -62.27
CA VAL A 926 40.20 10.54 -60.94
C VAL A 926 38.89 11.31 -61.10
N ILE A 927 37.83 11.01 -60.31
CA ILE A 927 36.96 12.01 -59.66
C ILE A 927 35.84 11.39 -58.79
N LEU A 928 35.75 11.97 -57.59
CA LEU A 928 34.79 11.82 -56.49
C LEU A 928 33.28 11.75 -56.85
N LYS A 929 32.47 11.09 -56.00
CA LYS A 929 31.62 11.79 -54.98
C LYS A 929 30.73 10.92 -54.03
N LYS A 930 30.67 11.41 -52.78
CA LYS A 930 29.54 11.43 -51.81
C LYS A 930 29.00 10.15 -51.13
N ARG A 931 29.34 10.03 -49.83
CA ARG A 931 28.45 9.87 -48.66
C ARG A 931 26.93 9.74 -48.92
N LYS A 932 26.27 8.73 -48.32
CA LYS A 932 25.60 8.90 -47.00
C LYS A 932 25.13 7.60 -46.31
N THR A 933 25.02 7.73 -44.99
CA THR A 933 24.38 6.91 -43.94
C THR A 933 22.91 6.50 -44.21
N ALA A 934 22.29 5.54 -43.49
CA ALA A 934 22.76 4.58 -42.46
C ALA A 934 21.77 3.42 -42.24
N LYS A 935 22.31 2.31 -41.72
CA LYS A 935 21.76 1.26 -40.83
C LYS A 935 23.00 0.46 -40.34
N GLN A 936 23.00 -0.17 -39.17
CA GLN A 936 21.90 -0.44 -38.25
C GLN A 936 21.80 0.58 -37.11
#